data_AF-A0A433VHS3-F1
#
_entry.id   AF-A0A433VHS3-F1
#
_cell.length_a   1.000
_cell.length_b   1.000
_cell.length_c   1.000
_cell.angle_alpha   90.00
_cell.angle_beta   90.00
_cell.angle_gamma   90.00
#
_symmetry.space_group_name_H-M   'P 1'
#
loop_
_entity.id
_entity.type
_entity.pdbx_description
1 polymer ?
#
loop_
_entity_poly.entity_id
_entity_poly.type
_entity_poly.pdbx_seq_one_letter_code
_entity_poly.pdbx_strand_id
1 'polypeptide(L)'
;MDSSNIRFSQFNASLNRNNEGDLVRDLSTPNNAQAKAVAEIIQRNNPDILLINEFDYVATDPLAPVKLLQDNYLSVSQNGATPVNYPYVYIAPSNTGIASGFDLNNNGSVVTTPGAPGYGDDAYGFGNFPGQFGMLLLSKYPIDTANIRTFQNFLWQDMPNSLLSTIATPGSSTPWYSPEEQAALRLSSKNHWDVPIKINGETVHVLVSHPTPPTFDGAEDRNGKRNHDEIRFWADYITPGEGNYIYDDGGKKGGLNAGSQFVIMGDQNADPNDGDSFDNAILQILNNPRVNTNFIPTSEGAIQQAELQGRANLTQKGNPAFDTADFSDTAPGNLRVDYILPSSNLTINDSAVYWPVNTDPGFSRVGTFNSSLPGGFPSSDHRLVWADVQVSPSTNGATIPNIGFEGQTIISTGFIPEGAAGTINDKQIPLGGLSGVTYDAVNNRYYAISDDRSQFGPARFYTFTTNPNTIATSGVTFTNVTPITDANGNLYPQLSLDPEGIALTNKDTVFISSEGEANPSAGRVTNPFVNEYSLTTGQLIRSLPVPQKFLPVVQDTNGNGRVDAGDTQTAGVRNNLAFESLTITPDQKFLYTATENALFQDGAVATTTNGTRSRIIQYNLVTGQPEKEYLYNTDAVAAPSNPTTAFNTNGLVDLLALDSRGTLLALERSFSTGAPGTGNTIKLYEITLQGASDISTLDSLNNLSSDKLAAIRPVEKRLLLNFDDLKLSTGLDNIEGLAFGEKLADGRQSIVLVSDNNFSPTQFT
;
A
#
# COMPACT_ATOMS: atom_id res chain seq x y z
N MET A 1 -22.46 -13.89 8.94
CA MET A 1 -21.11 -13.32 8.81
C MET A 1 -20.13 -14.43 9.11
N ASP A 2 -19.10 -14.55 8.29
CA ASP A 2 -18.04 -15.53 8.50
C ASP A 2 -17.36 -15.25 9.84
N SER A 3 -17.36 -16.22 10.76
CA SER A 3 -16.86 -16.04 12.14
C SER A 3 -15.36 -15.80 12.22
N SER A 4 -14.64 -15.87 11.09
CA SER A 4 -13.21 -15.57 10.99
C SER A 4 -12.88 -14.10 10.73
N ASN A 5 -13.83 -13.24 10.38
CA ASN A 5 -13.54 -11.83 10.09
C ASN A 5 -13.66 -10.98 11.37
N ILE A 6 -12.54 -10.45 11.86
CA ILE A 6 -12.44 -9.74 13.14
C ILE A 6 -12.11 -8.27 12.89
N ARG A 7 -12.89 -7.36 13.48
CA ARG A 7 -12.63 -5.94 13.40
C ARG A 7 -11.66 -5.49 14.48
N PHE A 8 -10.43 -5.16 14.06
CA PHE A 8 -9.46 -4.47 14.89
C PHE A 8 -9.62 -2.97 14.71
N SER A 9 -9.65 -2.20 15.80
CA SER A 9 -9.83 -0.74 15.74
C SER A 9 -8.98 -0.03 16.76
N GLN A 10 -8.49 1.14 16.39
CA GLN A 10 -7.78 2.04 17.27
C GLN A 10 -8.46 3.39 17.22
N PHE A 11 -8.52 4.05 18.37
CA PHE A 11 -9.07 5.38 18.48
C PHE A 11 -8.32 6.13 19.58
N ASN A 12 -7.46 7.07 19.20
CA ASN A 12 -7.09 8.13 20.13
C ASN A 12 -8.34 8.97 20.40
N ALA A 13 -8.92 8.82 21.58
CA ALA A 13 -10.24 9.37 21.91
C ALA A 13 -10.15 10.65 22.75
N SER A 14 -8.93 11.09 23.07
CA SER A 14 -8.65 12.24 23.94
C SER A 14 -9.51 12.24 25.22
N LEU A 15 -9.68 11.05 25.79
CA LEU A 15 -10.34 10.82 27.08
C LEU A 15 -9.34 10.99 28.23
N ASN A 16 -8.43 11.94 28.09
CA ASN A 16 -7.51 12.40 29.11
C ASN A 16 -8.01 13.72 29.70
N ARG A 17 -7.55 14.09 30.88
CA ARG A 17 -7.89 15.36 31.54
C ARG A 17 -6.67 16.09 32.05
N ASN A 18 -6.84 17.37 32.37
CA ASN A 18 -5.74 18.20 32.88
C ASN A 18 -5.37 17.88 34.33
N ASN A 19 -6.29 17.30 35.11
CA ASN A 19 -6.06 16.95 36.51
C ASN A 19 -6.39 15.47 36.77
N GLU A 20 -5.66 14.89 37.73
CA GLU A 20 -5.88 13.52 38.17
C GLU A 20 -7.31 13.31 38.67
N GLY A 21 -7.96 12.23 38.23
CA GLY A 21 -9.31 11.85 38.65
C GLY A 21 -10.46 12.58 37.93
N ASP A 22 -10.18 13.62 37.14
CA ASP A 22 -11.21 14.32 36.37
C ASP A 22 -11.89 13.40 35.35
N LEU A 23 -11.18 12.43 34.76
CA LEU A 23 -11.78 11.46 33.84
C LEU A 23 -12.86 10.61 34.53
N VAL A 24 -12.55 10.11 35.73
CA VAL A 24 -13.50 9.33 36.55
C VAL A 24 -14.73 10.18 36.87
N ARG A 25 -14.53 11.45 37.26
CA ARG A 25 -15.63 12.39 37.53
C ARG A 25 -16.51 12.56 36.30
N ASP A 26 -15.91 12.81 35.13
CA ASP A 26 -16.66 13.06 33.90
C ASP A 26 -17.44 11.82 33.42
N LEU A 27 -16.83 10.64 33.50
CA LEU A 27 -17.47 9.38 33.12
C LEU A 27 -18.49 8.89 34.15
N SER A 28 -18.49 9.43 35.38
CA SER A 28 -19.44 9.02 36.44
C SER A 28 -20.90 9.38 36.16
N THR A 29 -21.15 10.28 35.19
CA THR A 29 -22.49 10.66 34.75
C THR A 29 -22.65 10.28 33.28
N PRO A 30 -23.87 9.99 32.79
CA PRO A 30 -24.08 9.69 31.37
C PRO A 30 -24.22 10.96 30.51
N ASN A 31 -23.62 12.10 30.91
CA ASN A 31 -23.90 13.42 30.31
C ASN A 31 -22.70 14.11 29.68
N ASN A 32 -21.46 13.62 29.88
CA ASN A 32 -20.30 14.21 29.21
C ASN A 32 -20.45 14.10 27.68
N ALA A 33 -20.42 15.24 26.98
CA ALA A 33 -20.69 15.33 25.55
C ALA A 33 -19.63 14.62 24.69
N GLN A 34 -18.35 14.78 25.03
CA GLN A 34 -17.23 14.14 24.34
C GLN A 34 -17.33 12.61 24.45
N ALA A 35 -17.55 12.10 25.67
CA ALA A 35 -17.69 10.67 25.90
C ALA A 35 -18.90 10.05 25.17
N LYS A 36 -20.02 10.79 25.03
CA LYS A 36 -21.15 10.36 24.16
C LYS A 36 -20.74 10.28 22.70
N ALA A 37 -20.00 11.27 22.20
CA ALA A 37 -19.56 11.28 20.81
C ALA A 37 -18.61 10.12 20.52
N VAL A 38 -17.62 9.90 21.39
CA VAL A 38 -16.69 8.76 21.34
C VAL A 38 -17.46 7.44 21.36
N ALA A 39 -18.41 7.27 22.29
CA ALA A 39 -19.18 6.04 22.39
C ALA A 39 -20.07 5.79 21.17
N GLU A 40 -20.67 6.83 20.58
CA GLU A 40 -21.45 6.67 19.36
C GLU A 40 -20.59 6.23 18.18
N ILE A 41 -19.40 6.80 18.02
CA ILE A 41 -18.43 6.41 16.98
C ILE A 41 -18.08 4.92 17.16
N ILE A 42 -17.74 4.50 18.38
CA ILE A 42 -17.42 3.10 18.68
C ILE A 42 -18.63 2.18 18.40
N GLN A 43 -19.85 2.57 18.79
CA GLN A 43 -21.06 1.77 18.58
C GLN A 43 -21.40 1.59 17.10
N ARG A 44 -21.23 2.62 16.28
CA ARG A 44 -21.48 2.56 14.84
C ARG A 44 -20.46 1.71 14.10
N ASN A 45 -19.21 1.69 14.56
CA ASN A 45 -18.14 0.87 13.96
C ASN A 45 -18.07 -0.55 14.54
N ASN A 46 -18.66 -0.79 15.72
CA ASN A 46 -18.72 -2.07 16.42
C ASN A 46 -17.39 -2.88 16.44
N PRO A 47 -16.26 -2.31 16.91
CA PRO A 47 -14.99 -3.03 16.99
C PRO A 47 -15.11 -4.35 17.76
N ASP A 48 -14.35 -5.36 17.37
CA ASP A 48 -14.21 -6.58 18.15
C ASP A 48 -13.04 -6.48 19.14
N ILE A 49 -11.97 -5.83 18.71
CA ILE A 49 -10.79 -5.50 19.52
C ILE A 49 -10.52 -4.01 19.32
N LEU A 50 -10.56 -3.24 20.42
CA LEU A 50 -10.47 -1.79 20.41
C LEU A 50 -9.33 -1.31 21.32
N LEU A 51 -8.36 -0.61 20.75
CA LEU A 51 -7.40 0.19 21.49
C LEU A 51 -7.92 1.63 21.59
N ILE A 52 -8.00 2.15 22.81
CA ILE A 52 -8.25 3.56 23.08
C ILE A 52 -6.95 4.19 23.57
N ASN A 53 -6.39 5.12 22.80
CA ASN A 53 -5.28 5.97 23.26
C ASN A 53 -5.85 7.21 23.99
N GLU A 54 -5.00 7.82 24.81
CA GLU A 54 -5.35 8.93 25.69
C GLU A 54 -6.51 8.63 26.64
N PHE A 55 -6.40 7.52 27.36
CA PHE A 55 -7.31 7.15 28.43
C PHE A 55 -6.57 7.16 29.77
N ASP A 56 -6.89 8.12 30.64
CA ASP A 56 -6.14 8.30 31.90
C ASP A 56 -6.18 7.04 32.78
N TYR A 57 -4.99 6.62 33.25
CA TYR A 57 -4.80 5.52 34.18
C TYR A 57 -4.95 6.00 35.63
N VAL A 58 -5.72 5.26 36.43
CA VAL A 58 -5.93 5.55 37.86
C VAL A 58 -5.31 4.45 38.70
N ALA A 59 -4.16 4.73 39.34
CA ALA A 59 -3.39 3.70 40.04
C ALA A 59 -4.13 3.05 41.23
N THR A 60 -5.00 3.81 41.89
CA THR A 60 -5.75 3.33 43.07
C THR A 60 -6.89 2.38 42.72
N ASP A 61 -7.52 2.56 41.56
CA ASP A 61 -8.51 1.65 41.00
C ASP A 61 -8.48 1.72 39.45
N PRO A 62 -7.60 0.93 38.80
CA PRO A 62 -7.42 0.99 37.34
C PRO A 62 -8.68 0.70 36.54
N LEU A 63 -9.63 -0.07 37.10
CA LEU A 63 -10.85 -0.47 36.39
C LEU A 63 -12.02 0.50 36.60
N ALA A 64 -11.92 1.45 37.53
CA ALA A 64 -12.98 2.43 37.78
C ALA A 64 -13.39 3.23 36.53
N PRO A 65 -12.48 3.95 35.83
CA PRO A 65 -12.86 4.70 34.64
C PRO A 65 -13.35 3.78 33.51
N VAL A 66 -12.81 2.56 33.40
CA VAL A 66 -13.23 1.59 32.37
C VAL A 66 -14.68 1.16 32.57
N LYS A 67 -15.06 0.81 33.82
CA LYS A 67 -16.45 0.43 34.14
C LYS A 67 -17.41 1.59 33.86
N LEU A 68 -17.03 2.81 34.24
CA LEU A 68 -17.86 3.99 33.99
C LEU A 68 -18.06 4.26 32.50
N LEU A 69 -17.01 4.11 31.67
CA LEU A 69 -17.13 4.20 30.22
C LEU A 69 -18.08 3.12 29.67
N GLN A 70 -17.92 1.87 30.10
CA GLN A 70 -18.77 0.77 29.63
C GLN A 70 -20.23 0.93 30.06
N ASP A 71 -20.48 1.26 31.31
CA ASP A 71 -21.83 1.28 31.90
C ASP A 71 -22.64 2.50 31.45
N ASN A 72 -22.03 3.69 31.44
CA ASN A 72 -22.76 4.93 31.16
C ASN A 72 -22.80 5.31 29.67
N TYR A 73 -21.91 4.73 28.86
CA TYR A 73 -21.74 5.16 27.47
C TYR A 73 -21.77 4.03 26.46
N LEU A 74 -20.88 3.03 26.56
CA LEU A 74 -20.77 1.98 25.52
C LEU A 74 -21.97 1.02 25.53
N SER A 75 -22.47 0.67 26.72
CA SER A 75 -23.64 -0.20 26.91
C SER A 75 -24.98 0.55 26.76
N VAL A 76 -24.94 1.86 26.51
CA VAL A 76 -26.12 2.72 26.37
C VAL A 76 -26.19 3.27 24.96
N SER A 77 -27.30 3.08 24.26
CA SER A 77 -27.44 3.52 22.86
C SER A 77 -27.25 5.04 22.76
N GLN A 78 -26.31 5.46 21.91
CA GLN A 78 -26.12 6.87 21.55
C GLN A 78 -26.82 7.14 20.22
N ASN A 79 -27.86 7.97 20.23
CA ASN A 79 -28.60 8.38 19.02
C ASN A 79 -29.05 7.21 18.11
N GLY A 80 -29.50 6.11 18.73
CA GLY A 80 -29.99 4.93 18.03
C GLY A 80 -28.91 3.95 17.56
N ALA A 81 -27.62 4.23 17.83
CA ALA A 81 -26.54 3.28 17.59
C ALA A 81 -26.63 2.08 18.54
N THR A 82 -26.25 0.90 18.05
CA THR A 82 -26.31 -0.36 18.82
C THR A 82 -25.27 -0.34 19.93
N PRO A 83 -25.65 -0.55 21.20
CA PRO A 83 -24.68 -0.69 22.29
C PRO A 83 -23.64 -1.78 22.03
N VAL A 84 -22.43 -1.58 22.54
CA VAL A 84 -21.33 -2.55 22.47
C VAL A 84 -20.88 -2.94 23.88
N ASN A 85 -20.40 -4.18 24.02
CA ASN A 85 -19.97 -4.73 25.29
C ASN A 85 -18.64 -5.46 25.12
N TYR A 86 -17.68 -5.19 26.00
CA TYR A 86 -16.35 -5.77 25.97
C TYR A 86 -16.06 -6.54 27.27
N PRO A 87 -16.29 -7.87 27.29
CA PRO A 87 -16.09 -8.69 28.48
C PRO A 87 -14.62 -8.82 28.90
N TYR A 88 -13.66 -8.54 28.01
CA TYR A 88 -12.24 -8.62 28.29
C TYR A 88 -11.59 -7.24 28.18
N VAL A 89 -10.81 -6.89 29.21
CA VAL A 89 -10.21 -5.57 29.38
C VAL A 89 -8.75 -5.74 29.76
N TYR A 90 -7.88 -4.93 29.18
CA TYR A 90 -6.52 -4.74 29.65
C TYR A 90 -6.18 -3.25 29.75
N ILE A 91 -5.67 -2.86 30.91
CA ILE A 91 -5.22 -1.50 31.23
C ILE A 91 -4.01 -1.60 32.16
N ALA A 92 -2.98 -0.79 31.93
CA ALA A 92 -1.73 -0.83 32.68
C ALA A 92 -1.14 0.58 32.85
N PRO A 93 -0.17 0.76 33.79
CA PRO A 93 0.50 2.04 33.99
C PRO A 93 1.17 2.59 32.72
N SER A 94 1.32 3.91 32.64
CA SER A 94 2.01 4.63 31.57
C SER A 94 3.20 5.41 32.14
N ASN A 95 4.26 5.62 31.36
CA ASN A 95 5.40 6.47 31.76
C ASN A 95 5.08 7.96 31.82
N THR A 96 3.96 8.37 31.23
CA THR A 96 3.48 9.74 31.26
C THR A 96 3.19 10.23 32.67
N GLY A 97 3.79 11.37 32.99
CA GLY A 97 3.69 12.00 34.29
C GLY A 97 4.30 11.19 35.44
N ILE A 98 5.14 10.18 35.18
CA ILE A 98 5.98 9.59 36.24
C ILE A 98 7.25 10.43 36.34
N ALA A 99 7.46 11.08 37.50
CA ALA A 99 8.65 11.89 37.74
C ALA A 99 9.94 11.08 37.55
N SER A 100 10.86 11.58 36.72
CA SER A 100 12.16 10.93 36.48
C SER A 100 13.17 11.18 37.61
N GLY A 101 13.02 12.31 38.31
CA GLY A 101 14.00 12.81 39.29
C GLY A 101 15.15 13.62 38.68
N PHE A 102 15.08 13.94 37.38
CA PHE A 102 16.08 14.69 36.62
C PHE A 102 15.48 15.94 35.97
N ASP A 103 16.35 16.87 35.53
CA ASP A 103 16.01 18.11 34.81
C ASP A 103 16.10 17.84 33.31
N LEU A 104 15.09 17.18 32.76
CA LEU A 104 15.16 16.62 31.40
C LEU A 104 15.01 17.69 30.31
N ASN A 105 14.56 18.89 30.67
CA ASN A 105 14.47 20.04 29.78
C ASN A 105 15.61 21.07 29.95
N ASN A 106 16.57 20.81 30.85
CA ASN A 106 17.72 21.67 31.13
C ASN A 106 17.34 23.11 31.52
N ASN A 107 16.25 23.30 32.27
CA ASN A 107 15.82 24.63 32.72
C ASN A 107 16.45 25.07 34.05
N GLY A 108 17.23 24.20 34.69
CA GLY A 108 17.92 24.41 35.95
C GLY A 108 17.14 23.98 37.20
N SER A 109 15.99 23.30 37.03
CA SER A 109 15.12 22.84 38.13
C SER A 109 14.63 21.43 37.89
N VAL A 110 14.67 20.58 38.93
CA VAL A 110 14.04 19.25 38.92
C VAL A 110 12.66 19.35 39.57
N VAL A 111 11.60 19.08 38.81
CA VAL A 111 10.20 19.18 39.27
C VAL A 111 9.58 17.79 39.43
N THR A 112 9.32 17.38 40.68
CA THR A 112 8.78 16.03 41.00
C THR A 112 7.37 16.04 41.60
N THR A 113 6.72 17.20 41.71
CA THR A 113 5.38 17.33 42.28
C THR A 113 4.33 17.45 41.16
N PRO A 114 3.37 16.50 41.03
CA PRO A 114 2.30 16.58 40.05
C PRO A 114 1.56 17.92 40.04
N GLY A 115 1.27 18.43 38.85
CA GLY A 115 0.59 19.72 38.65
C GLY A 115 1.43 20.98 38.90
N ALA A 116 2.68 20.88 39.36
CA ALA A 116 3.58 22.03 39.44
C ALA A 116 4.05 22.46 38.03
N PRO A 117 4.28 23.76 37.76
CA PRO A 117 4.86 24.21 36.50
C PRO A 117 6.18 23.50 36.20
N GLY A 118 6.33 22.94 35.00
CA GLY A 118 7.50 22.17 34.59
C GLY A 118 7.46 20.67 34.94
N TYR A 119 6.44 20.19 35.70
CA TYR A 119 6.38 18.79 36.11
C TYR A 119 6.39 17.80 34.94
N GLY A 120 5.58 18.06 33.91
CA GLY A 120 5.50 17.17 32.75
C GLY A 120 6.80 17.12 31.96
N ASP A 121 7.57 18.21 31.94
CA ASP A 121 8.82 18.30 31.19
C ASP A 121 9.95 17.45 31.81
N ASP A 122 9.86 17.14 33.10
CA ASP A 122 10.82 16.31 33.87
C ASP A 122 10.33 14.88 34.13
N ALA A 123 9.15 14.52 33.62
CA ALA A 123 8.64 13.15 33.71
C ALA A 123 9.29 12.24 32.65
N TYR A 124 9.28 10.92 32.88
CA TYR A 124 9.78 9.95 31.89
C TYR A 124 9.08 10.05 30.53
N GLY A 125 7.81 10.43 30.53
CA GLY A 125 7.09 10.96 29.37
C GLY A 125 6.19 12.11 29.83
N PHE A 126 5.91 13.06 28.94
CA PHE A 126 5.16 14.25 29.31
C PHE A 126 3.77 13.93 29.86
N GLY A 127 3.45 14.45 31.04
CA GLY A 127 2.14 14.36 31.66
C GLY A 127 2.09 15.14 32.98
N ASN A 128 0.96 15.76 33.27
CA ASN A 128 0.75 16.60 34.46
C ASN A 128 0.58 15.79 35.75
N PHE A 129 0.27 14.50 35.64
CA PHE A 129 0.16 13.54 36.74
C PHE A 129 0.44 12.12 36.23
N PRO A 130 0.85 11.18 37.12
CA PRO A 130 1.11 9.79 36.73
C PRO A 130 -0.13 9.14 36.11
N GLY A 131 0.01 8.66 34.87
CA GLY A 131 -1.06 7.94 34.17
C GLY A 131 -1.90 8.79 33.21
N GLN A 132 -1.68 10.10 33.12
CA GLN A 132 -2.31 10.94 32.09
C GLN A 132 -1.97 10.41 30.69
N PHE A 133 -2.87 10.48 29.70
CA PHE A 133 -2.62 10.00 28.33
C PHE A 133 -2.33 8.49 28.22
N GLY A 134 -2.84 7.69 29.15
CA GLY A 134 -2.69 6.23 29.15
C GLY A 134 -3.40 5.55 27.97
N MET A 135 -3.48 4.22 28.02
CA MET A 135 -4.13 3.41 26.99
C MET A 135 -5.10 2.42 27.62
N LEU A 136 -6.11 1.99 26.86
CA LEU A 136 -7.09 0.99 27.25
C LEU A 136 -7.34 0.03 26.09
N LEU A 137 -7.18 -1.27 26.32
CA LEU A 137 -7.54 -2.30 25.35
C LEU A 137 -8.83 -3.00 25.78
N LEU A 138 -9.81 -3.01 24.90
CA LEU A 138 -11.11 -3.66 25.06
C LEU A 138 -11.25 -4.77 24.02
N SER A 139 -11.78 -5.93 24.42
CA SER A 139 -11.91 -7.07 23.52
C SER A 139 -13.20 -7.86 23.77
N LYS A 140 -13.84 -8.28 22.69
CA LYS A 140 -14.91 -9.29 22.70
C LYS A 140 -14.37 -10.71 22.83
N TYR A 141 -13.07 -10.90 22.58
CA TYR A 141 -12.36 -12.18 22.62
C TYR A 141 -11.44 -12.30 23.85
N PRO A 142 -11.22 -13.50 24.40
CA PRO A 142 -10.38 -13.70 25.57
C PRO A 142 -8.94 -13.18 25.39
N ILE A 143 -8.46 -12.42 26.37
CA ILE A 143 -7.07 -12.00 26.48
C ILE A 143 -6.28 -13.07 27.25
N ASP A 144 -5.15 -13.50 26.71
CA ASP A 144 -4.21 -14.43 27.36
C ASP A 144 -3.35 -13.69 28.37
N THR A 145 -3.93 -13.35 29.52
CA THR A 145 -3.30 -12.48 30.53
C THR A 145 -1.99 -13.04 31.09
N ALA A 146 -1.79 -14.36 31.02
CA ALA A 146 -0.55 -15.00 31.50
C ALA A 146 0.66 -14.75 30.59
N ASN A 147 0.42 -14.37 29.33
CA ASN A 147 1.46 -14.18 28.32
C ASN A 147 1.59 -12.74 27.83
N ILE A 148 0.92 -11.79 28.49
CA ILE A 148 1.08 -10.36 28.21
C ILE A 148 2.52 -9.94 28.53
N ARG A 149 3.09 -9.11 27.66
CA ARG A 149 4.37 -8.45 27.90
C ARG A 149 4.19 -6.95 27.86
N THR A 150 4.77 -6.25 28.83
CA THR A 150 4.83 -4.79 28.88
C THR A 150 6.28 -4.35 28.82
N PHE A 151 6.54 -3.20 28.20
CA PHE A 151 7.89 -2.67 28.02
C PHE A 151 7.98 -1.26 28.58
N GLN A 152 7.36 -1.03 29.75
CA GLN A 152 7.33 0.26 30.40
C GLN A 152 8.74 0.70 30.82
N ASN A 153 9.52 -0.22 31.39
CA ASN A 153 10.82 0.08 32.00
C ASN A 153 12.01 -0.19 31.07
N PHE A 154 11.78 -0.57 29.82
CA PHE A 154 12.85 -0.79 28.84
C PHE A 154 13.63 0.52 28.62
N LEU A 155 14.94 0.50 28.88
CA LEU A 155 15.79 1.69 28.81
C LEU A 155 16.13 2.05 27.36
N TRP A 156 16.11 3.34 27.03
CA TRP A 156 16.39 3.80 25.67
C TRP A 156 17.84 3.49 25.25
N GLN A 157 18.80 3.67 26.17
CA GLN A 157 20.20 3.33 25.90
C GLN A 157 20.46 1.84 25.62
N ASP A 158 19.56 0.93 26.03
CA ASP A 158 19.74 -0.52 25.84
C ASP A 158 19.39 -0.96 24.41
N MET A 159 18.80 -0.05 23.63
CA MET A 159 18.54 -0.25 22.22
C MET A 159 19.85 -0.07 21.41
N PRO A 160 20.28 -1.09 20.63
CA PRO A 160 21.49 -0.99 19.83
C PRO A 160 21.42 0.17 18.84
N ASN A 161 22.46 1.00 18.84
CA ASN A 161 22.56 2.21 18.01
C ASN A 161 21.36 3.16 18.19
N SER A 162 20.81 3.28 19.40
CA SER A 162 19.76 4.24 19.72
C SER A 162 20.18 5.67 19.39
N LEU A 163 19.24 6.51 19.00
CA LEU A 163 19.45 7.93 18.73
C LEU A 163 19.66 8.76 20.01
N LEU A 164 19.40 8.22 21.21
CA LEU A 164 19.56 8.92 22.49
C LEU A 164 20.89 9.67 22.62
N SER A 165 22.01 8.99 22.33
CA SER A 165 23.36 9.56 22.48
C SER A 165 23.69 10.63 21.42
N THR A 166 22.87 10.74 20.37
CA THR A 166 23.01 11.74 19.30
C THR A 166 22.30 13.06 19.60
N ILE A 167 21.55 13.12 20.71
CA ILE A 167 20.83 14.32 21.13
C ILE A 167 21.83 15.24 21.82
N ALA A 168 22.08 16.39 21.20
CA ALA A 168 23.04 17.38 21.67
C ALA A 168 22.37 18.75 21.83
N THR A 169 22.89 19.57 22.73
CA THR A 169 22.48 20.97 22.87
C THR A 169 22.62 21.70 21.52
N PRO A 170 21.61 22.48 21.08
CA PRO A 170 21.65 23.17 19.80
C PRO A 170 22.92 24.00 19.61
N GLY A 171 23.62 23.80 18.49
CA GLY A 171 24.87 24.50 18.16
C GLY A 171 26.11 23.99 18.90
N SER A 172 26.03 22.86 19.60
CA SER A 172 27.13 22.23 20.35
C SER A 172 27.23 20.73 20.08
N SER A 173 28.36 20.13 20.43
CA SER A 173 28.52 18.67 20.52
C SER A 173 28.29 18.14 21.93
N THR A 174 27.82 18.99 22.86
CA THR A 174 27.54 18.61 24.24
C THR A 174 26.24 17.80 24.27
N PRO A 175 26.23 16.57 24.81
CA PRO A 175 24.99 15.80 24.95
C PRO A 175 23.94 16.57 25.73
N TRP A 176 22.68 16.47 25.30
CA TRP A 176 21.56 17.10 26.00
C TRP A 176 21.31 16.46 27.37
N TYR A 177 21.39 15.13 27.42
CA TYR A 177 21.23 14.35 28.64
C TYR A 177 22.60 13.95 29.20
N SER A 178 22.77 14.13 30.51
CA SER A 178 23.90 13.60 31.27
C SER A 178 23.97 12.06 31.21
N PRO A 179 25.12 11.44 31.52
CA PRO A 179 25.23 9.98 31.59
C PRO A 179 24.22 9.35 32.57
N GLU A 180 23.94 10.01 33.69
CA GLU A 180 22.96 9.54 34.67
C GLU A 180 21.52 9.57 34.14
N GLU A 181 21.16 10.63 33.40
CA GLU A 181 19.86 10.73 32.72
C GLU A 181 19.71 9.70 31.62
N GLN A 182 20.74 9.53 30.77
CA GLN A 182 20.74 8.49 29.73
C GLN A 182 20.58 7.09 30.34
N ALA A 183 21.16 6.86 31.53
CA ALA A 183 21.03 5.61 32.24
C ALA A 183 19.64 5.36 32.85
N ALA A 184 18.84 6.41 33.05
CA ALA A 184 17.52 6.33 33.65
C ALA A 184 16.38 6.41 32.63
N LEU A 185 16.59 7.05 31.48
CA LEU A 185 15.55 7.28 30.48
C LEU A 185 15.04 5.98 29.87
N ARG A 186 13.72 5.81 29.94
CA ARG A 186 12.97 4.72 29.34
C ARG A 186 12.68 5.04 27.88
N LEU A 187 12.69 4.04 26.99
CA LEU A 187 12.35 4.24 25.59
C LEU A 187 10.91 4.72 25.44
N SER A 188 9.96 3.90 25.91
CA SER A 188 8.53 4.22 25.86
C SER A 188 8.22 5.52 26.63
N SER A 189 7.65 6.51 25.96
CA SER A 189 7.14 7.74 26.56
C SER A 189 5.77 7.52 27.22
N LYS A 190 4.90 6.70 26.60
CA LYS A 190 3.69 6.15 27.22
C LYS A 190 3.90 4.69 27.60
N ASN A 191 3.73 3.77 26.65
CA ASN A 191 4.02 2.34 26.83
C ASN A 191 4.03 1.58 25.50
N HIS A 192 4.57 0.36 25.53
CA HIS A 192 4.45 -0.68 24.51
C HIS A 192 3.91 -1.95 25.18
N TRP A 193 2.87 -2.58 24.63
CA TRP A 193 2.33 -3.85 25.11
C TRP A 193 2.23 -4.87 23.98
N ASP A 194 2.63 -6.11 24.26
CA ASP A 194 2.25 -7.28 23.47
C ASP A 194 1.15 -8.02 24.23
N VAL A 195 -0.07 -7.97 23.71
CA VAL A 195 -1.27 -8.56 24.32
C VAL A 195 -1.80 -9.69 23.44
N PRO A 196 -1.53 -10.97 23.77
CA PRO A 196 -2.04 -12.08 22.98
C PRO A 196 -3.55 -12.28 23.20
N ILE A 197 -4.32 -12.33 22.11
CA ILE A 197 -5.77 -12.55 22.13
C ILE A 197 -6.09 -13.90 21.48
N LYS A 198 -6.99 -14.68 22.09
CA LYS A 198 -7.44 -15.98 21.56
C LYS A 198 -8.66 -15.80 20.68
N ILE A 199 -8.50 -16.03 19.39
CA ILE A 199 -9.54 -15.84 18.37
C ILE A 199 -9.68 -17.14 17.60
N ASN A 200 -10.85 -17.78 17.67
CA ASN A 200 -11.16 -19.02 16.94
C ASN A 200 -10.12 -20.15 17.10
N GLY A 201 -9.45 -20.22 18.26
CA GLY A 201 -8.40 -21.21 18.55
C GLY A 201 -6.98 -20.77 18.21
N GLU A 202 -6.82 -19.68 17.46
CA GLU A 202 -5.52 -19.07 17.13
C GLU A 202 -5.15 -17.99 18.14
N THR A 203 -3.85 -17.66 18.20
CA THR A 203 -3.35 -16.54 19.01
C THR A 203 -2.91 -15.42 18.08
N VAL A 204 -3.54 -14.26 18.21
CA VAL A 204 -3.13 -13.03 17.54
C VAL A 204 -2.52 -12.10 18.57
N HIS A 205 -1.27 -11.69 18.35
CA HIS A 205 -0.57 -10.73 19.19
C HIS A 205 -1.02 -9.30 18.85
N VAL A 206 -1.69 -8.63 19.79
CA VAL A 206 -2.09 -7.23 19.63
C VAL A 206 -0.99 -6.36 20.22
N LEU A 207 -0.17 -5.79 19.32
CA LEU A 207 1.01 -5.00 19.64
C LEU A 207 0.63 -3.52 19.69
N VAL A 208 0.52 -2.95 20.88
CA VAL A 208 -0.05 -1.61 21.05
C VAL A 208 0.93 -0.62 21.65
N SER A 209 0.97 0.58 21.08
CA SER A 209 1.82 1.66 21.54
C SER A 209 1.16 3.02 21.36
N HIS A 210 1.74 4.00 22.05
CA HIS A 210 1.49 5.41 21.84
C HIS A 210 2.86 6.10 21.97
N PRO A 211 3.64 6.21 20.89
CA PRO A 211 4.90 6.94 20.90
C PRO A 211 4.72 8.44 21.22
N THR A 212 5.81 9.14 21.45
CA THR A 212 5.78 10.58 21.63
C THR A 212 5.43 11.29 20.32
N PRO A 213 4.61 12.36 20.32
CA PRO A 213 4.57 13.30 19.20
C PRO A 213 5.99 13.77 18.87
N PRO A 214 6.41 13.83 17.59
CA PRO A 214 7.77 14.21 17.19
C PRO A 214 8.02 15.73 17.25
N THR A 215 7.18 16.48 17.96
CA THR A 215 7.19 17.96 18.02
C THR A 215 7.29 18.43 19.48
N PHE A 216 7.09 19.72 19.75
CA PHE A 216 7.12 20.33 21.10
C PHE A 216 8.51 20.39 21.76
N ASP A 217 9.57 20.42 20.96
CA ASP A 217 10.96 20.61 21.39
C ASP A 217 11.76 21.48 20.40
N GLY A 218 13.05 21.65 20.65
CA GLY A 218 13.94 22.50 19.87
C GLY A 218 14.73 21.75 18.81
N ALA A 219 15.74 22.44 18.24
CA ALA A 219 16.60 21.89 17.19
C ALA A 219 17.43 20.65 17.60
N GLU A 220 17.45 20.30 18.89
CA GLU A 220 18.03 19.06 19.41
C GLU A 220 17.25 17.79 18.96
N ASP A 221 15.95 17.97 18.66
CA ASP A 221 15.01 16.95 18.19
C ASP A 221 14.96 15.71 19.10
N ARG A 222 14.62 15.92 20.38
CA ARG A 222 14.48 14.86 21.39
C ARG A 222 13.29 13.96 21.06
N ASN A 223 12.18 14.57 20.71
CA ASN A 223 10.90 13.94 20.51
C ASN A 223 10.84 13.23 19.16
N GLY A 224 11.33 13.81 18.06
CA GLY A 224 11.41 13.11 16.78
C GLY A 224 12.34 11.91 16.84
N LYS A 225 13.51 12.03 17.48
CA LYS A 225 14.44 10.89 17.67
C LYS A 225 13.89 9.82 18.62
N ARG A 226 13.16 10.19 19.66
CA ARG A 226 12.50 9.23 20.55
C ARG A 226 11.36 8.51 19.85
N ASN A 227 10.50 9.24 19.15
CA ASN A 227 9.42 8.69 18.32
C ASN A 227 9.97 7.68 17.31
N HIS A 228 11.07 8.01 16.64
CA HIS A 228 11.78 7.11 15.74
C HIS A 228 12.16 5.77 16.39
N ASP A 229 12.80 5.82 17.56
CA ASP A 229 13.24 4.60 18.25
C ASP A 229 12.09 3.84 18.92
N GLU A 230 11.04 4.53 19.36
CA GLU A 230 9.78 3.91 19.81
C GLU A 230 9.11 3.13 18.67
N ILE A 231 9.05 3.68 17.45
CA ILE A 231 8.53 2.96 16.28
C ILE A 231 9.46 1.81 15.87
N ARG A 232 10.77 2.05 15.86
CA ARG A 232 11.77 1.01 15.55
C ARG A 232 11.67 -0.18 16.50
N PHE A 233 11.30 0.05 17.77
CA PHE A 233 11.07 -1.03 18.73
C PHE A 233 10.14 -2.12 18.16
N TRP A 234 9.02 -1.75 17.54
CA TRP A 234 8.13 -2.73 16.93
C TRP A 234 8.71 -3.36 15.67
N ALA A 235 9.40 -2.60 14.83
CA ALA A 235 10.07 -3.14 13.65
C ALA A 235 11.10 -4.23 14.03
N ASP A 236 11.89 -4.00 15.08
CA ASP A 236 12.85 -4.97 15.61
C ASP A 236 12.13 -6.13 16.31
N TYR A 237 11.09 -5.85 17.10
CA TYR A 237 10.33 -6.86 17.84
C TYR A 237 9.68 -7.90 16.92
N ILE A 238 9.11 -7.48 15.79
CA ILE A 238 8.47 -8.39 14.85
C ILE A 238 9.49 -9.06 13.92
N THR A 239 10.69 -8.53 13.75
CA THR A 239 11.67 -9.11 12.81
C THR A 239 12.49 -10.21 13.50
N PRO A 240 12.41 -11.48 13.03
CA PRO A 240 13.14 -12.58 13.66
C PRO A 240 14.64 -12.30 13.75
N GLY A 241 15.18 -12.29 14.97
CA GLY A 241 16.61 -12.07 15.23
C GLY A 241 16.99 -10.62 15.59
N GLU A 242 16.22 -9.62 15.15
CA GLU A 242 16.55 -8.21 15.42
C GLU A 242 16.16 -7.80 16.85
N GLY A 243 14.99 -8.23 17.34
CA GLY A 243 14.49 -7.94 18.69
C GLY A 243 15.16 -8.69 19.85
N ASN A 244 16.34 -9.30 19.66
CA ASN A 244 17.01 -10.11 20.69
C ASN A 244 17.43 -9.31 21.94
N TYR A 245 17.63 -8.00 21.79
CA TYR A 245 18.01 -7.09 22.88
C TYR A 245 16.81 -6.69 23.76
N ILE A 246 15.59 -6.81 23.22
CA ILE A 246 14.36 -6.37 23.89
C ILE A 246 14.06 -7.26 25.09
N TYR A 247 13.80 -6.65 26.24
CA TYR A 247 13.30 -7.31 27.45
C TYR A 247 12.02 -6.64 27.94
N ASP A 248 11.07 -7.45 28.40
CA ASP A 248 9.87 -6.93 29.05
C ASP A 248 10.11 -6.59 30.53
N ASP A 249 9.11 -5.99 31.16
CA ASP A 249 9.14 -5.62 32.58
C ASP A 249 9.28 -6.83 33.52
N GLY A 250 9.01 -8.04 33.04
CA GLY A 250 9.27 -9.31 33.73
C GLY A 250 10.68 -9.87 33.51
N GLY A 251 11.51 -9.20 32.69
CA GLY A 251 12.87 -9.60 32.34
C GLY A 251 12.97 -10.66 31.23
N LYS A 252 11.86 -11.06 30.60
CA LYS A 252 11.89 -12.02 29.49
C LYS A 252 12.37 -11.32 28.22
N LYS A 253 13.39 -11.90 27.60
CA LYS A 253 14.08 -11.37 26.41
C LYS A 253 13.53 -11.93 25.09
N GLY A 254 13.75 -11.17 24.02
CA GLY A 254 13.51 -11.57 22.64
C GLY A 254 12.23 -10.98 22.05
N GLY A 255 12.17 -10.99 20.71
CA GLY A 255 11.03 -10.55 19.91
C GLY A 255 9.99 -11.65 19.66
N LEU A 256 9.15 -11.41 18.67
CA LEU A 256 8.08 -12.29 18.24
C LEU A 256 8.62 -13.41 17.33
N ASN A 257 8.18 -14.66 17.56
CA ASN A 257 8.61 -15.80 16.75
C ASN A 257 8.20 -15.63 15.28
N ALA A 258 8.98 -16.20 14.37
CA ALA A 258 8.63 -16.30 12.95
C ALA A 258 7.27 -17.00 12.77
N GLY A 259 6.43 -16.50 11.86
CA GLY A 259 5.10 -17.05 11.60
C GLY A 259 4.00 -16.63 12.59
N SER A 260 4.34 -15.95 13.69
CA SER A 260 3.33 -15.44 14.62
C SER A 260 2.40 -14.44 13.93
N GLN A 261 1.09 -14.56 14.18
CA GLN A 261 0.09 -13.60 13.75
C GLN A 261 0.08 -12.41 14.71
N PHE A 262 0.08 -11.20 14.18
CA PHE A 262 0.03 -9.98 14.99
C PHE A 262 -0.76 -8.87 14.30
N VAL A 263 -1.23 -7.91 15.08
CA VAL A 263 -1.74 -6.63 14.60
C VAL A 263 -1.09 -5.53 15.43
N ILE A 264 -0.32 -4.64 14.79
CA ILE A 264 0.19 -3.43 15.43
C ILE A 264 -0.90 -2.37 15.40
N MET A 265 -1.22 -1.76 16.53
CA MET A 265 -2.28 -0.76 16.65
C MET A 265 -1.84 0.40 17.54
N GLY A 266 -2.11 1.63 17.14
CA GLY A 266 -1.79 2.79 17.96
C GLY A 266 -1.76 4.08 17.18
N ASP A 267 -1.89 5.18 17.91
CA ASP A 267 -1.40 6.48 17.46
C ASP A 267 0.13 6.42 17.48
N GLN A 268 0.75 6.29 16.31
CA GLN A 268 2.20 6.25 16.14
C GLN A 268 2.81 7.64 16.02
N ASN A 269 1.99 8.70 15.94
CA ASN A 269 2.44 10.09 15.83
C ASN A 269 3.40 10.36 14.64
N ALA A 270 3.37 9.52 13.61
CA ALA A 270 4.29 9.61 12.49
C ALA A 270 3.55 9.38 11.18
N ASP A 271 3.55 10.42 10.34
CA ASP A 271 3.04 10.38 8.97
C ASP A 271 4.17 10.00 7.99
N PRO A 272 3.90 9.18 6.96
CA PRO A 272 4.93 8.74 6.02
C PRO A 272 5.44 9.82 5.05
N ASN A 273 4.75 10.95 4.89
CA ASN A 273 5.01 11.95 3.84
C ASN A 273 5.06 13.40 4.34
N ASP A 274 4.15 13.77 5.26
CA ASP A 274 3.78 15.15 5.57
C ASP A 274 4.06 15.56 7.03
N GLY A 275 4.43 14.62 7.88
CA GLY A 275 4.70 14.85 9.31
C GLY A 275 6.17 15.17 9.64
N ASP A 276 6.39 15.63 10.87
CA ASP A 276 7.71 16.08 11.36
C ASP A 276 8.57 14.95 11.96
N SER A 277 8.22 13.68 11.74
CA SER A 277 8.97 12.56 12.31
C SER A 277 10.42 12.51 11.80
N PHE A 278 11.37 12.26 12.71
CA PHE A 278 12.77 12.09 12.32
C PHE A 278 12.91 10.90 11.37
N ASP A 279 13.55 11.14 10.23
CA ASP A 279 13.88 10.14 9.20
C ASP A 279 12.69 9.26 8.74
N ASN A 280 11.48 9.84 8.68
CA ASN A 280 10.25 9.13 8.28
C ASN A 280 10.01 7.86 9.11
N ALA A 281 10.10 7.99 10.44
CA ALA A 281 10.11 6.89 11.41
C ALA A 281 9.16 5.73 11.09
N ILE A 282 7.92 6.03 10.69
CA ILE A 282 6.88 5.02 10.43
C ILE A 282 7.20 4.06 9.28
N LEU A 283 8.04 4.47 8.33
CA LEU A 283 8.47 3.62 7.23
C LEU A 283 9.24 2.38 7.70
N GLN A 284 9.82 2.41 8.92
CA GLN A 284 10.47 1.25 9.53
C GLN A 284 9.48 0.07 9.75
N ILE A 285 8.20 0.37 10.02
CA ILE A 285 7.15 -0.65 10.15
C ILE A 285 6.44 -0.86 8.80
N LEU A 286 6.12 0.21 8.07
CA LEU A 286 5.36 0.09 6.80
C LEU A 286 6.12 -0.67 5.70
N ASN A 287 7.47 -0.57 5.68
CA ASN A 287 8.31 -1.32 4.75
C ASN A 287 8.77 -2.67 5.31
N ASN A 288 8.31 -3.06 6.50
CA ASN A 288 8.68 -4.35 7.08
C ASN A 288 7.94 -5.50 6.34
N PRO A 289 8.64 -6.51 5.80
CA PRO A 289 8.02 -7.62 5.04
C PRO A 289 7.04 -8.47 5.87
N ARG A 290 7.09 -8.37 7.20
CA ARG A 290 6.15 -9.06 8.09
C ARG A 290 4.85 -8.31 8.30
N VAL A 291 4.69 -7.10 7.78
CA VAL A 291 3.49 -6.28 7.92
C VAL A 291 2.71 -6.30 6.61
N ASN A 292 1.41 -6.59 6.69
CA ASN A 292 0.49 -6.47 5.58
C ASN A 292 0.08 -5.00 5.44
N THR A 293 0.63 -4.31 4.44
CA THR A 293 0.26 -2.93 4.11
C THR A 293 -0.61 -2.83 2.85
N ASN A 294 -1.17 -3.94 2.36
CA ASN A 294 -1.89 -3.96 1.09
C ASN A 294 -3.16 -3.10 1.11
N PHE A 295 -3.71 -2.86 2.30
CA PHE A 295 -4.82 -1.95 2.50
C PHE A 295 -4.34 -0.77 3.35
N ILE A 296 -4.66 0.43 2.89
CA ILE A 296 -4.54 1.64 3.68
C ILE A 296 -5.97 2.06 4.03
N PRO A 297 -6.34 2.17 5.31
CA PRO A 297 -7.65 2.69 5.70
C PRO A 297 -7.90 4.06 5.06
N THR A 298 -9.05 4.24 4.42
CA THR A 298 -9.40 5.49 3.72
C THR A 298 -10.68 6.12 4.25
N SER A 299 -10.87 7.42 3.96
CA SER A 299 -12.17 8.08 4.08
C SER A 299 -12.41 9.21 3.09
N GLU A 300 -13.61 9.25 2.53
CA GLU A 300 -14.10 10.37 1.70
C GLU A 300 -14.18 11.69 2.47
N GLY A 301 -14.50 11.67 3.76
CA GLY A 301 -14.58 12.91 4.54
C GLY A 301 -13.20 13.51 4.83
N ALA A 302 -12.13 12.71 4.87
CA ALA A 302 -10.77 13.22 4.99
C ALA A 302 -10.38 14.02 3.74
N ILE A 303 -10.64 13.48 2.54
CA ILE A 303 -10.48 14.18 1.26
C ILE A 303 -11.27 15.50 1.26
N GLN A 304 -12.56 15.43 1.64
CA GLN A 304 -13.43 16.60 1.66
C GLN A 304 -12.92 17.67 2.64
N GLN A 305 -12.48 17.28 3.84
CA GLN A 305 -12.00 18.22 4.84
C GLN A 305 -10.67 18.86 4.42
N ALA A 306 -9.72 18.08 3.90
CA ALA A 306 -8.46 18.61 3.36
C ALA A 306 -8.71 19.70 2.30
N GLU A 307 -9.67 19.47 1.38
CA GLU A 307 -10.05 20.45 0.35
C GLU A 307 -10.73 21.70 0.95
N LEU A 308 -11.75 21.51 1.80
CA LEU A 308 -12.54 22.62 2.37
C LEU A 308 -11.72 23.50 3.33
N GLN A 309 -10.83 22.89 4.09
CA GLN A 309 -9.99 23.56 5.07
C GLN A 309 -8.80 24.27 4.41
N GLY A 310 -8.21 23.64 3.38
CA GLY A 310 -7.05 24.16 2.66
C GLY A 310 -5.84 24.41 3.56
N ARG A 311 -5.19 25.57 3.38
CA ARG A 311 -3.99 25.99 4.12
C ARG A 311 -2.86 24.96 4.06
N ALA A 312 -2.43 24.39 5.19
CA ALA A 312 -1.37 23.38 5.24
C ALA A 312 -1.69 22.17 4.32
N ASN A 313 -2.95 21.77 4.23
CA ASN A 313 -3.42 20.67 3.38
C ASN A 313 -3.18 20.93 1.88
N LEU A 314 -3.07 22.19 1.43
CA LEU A 314 -2.81 22.53 0.02
C LEU A 314 -1.39 22.21 -0.44
N THR A 315 -0.48 22.01 0.52
CA THR A 315 0.95 21.78 0.26
C THR A 315 1.41 20.37 0.63
N GLN A 316 0.52 19.57 1.21
CA GLN A 316 0.78 18.18 1.54
C GLN A 316 0.94 17.33 0.27
N LYS A 317 1.75 16.28 0.37
CA LYS A 317 2.10 15.37 -0.70
C LYS A 317 1.38 14.03 -0.59
N GLY A 318 1.06 13.62 0.64
CA GLY A 318 0.29 12.41 0.91
C GLY A 318 -1.11 12.49 0.31
N ASN A 319 -1.70 11.32 0.05
CA ASN A 319 -3.09 11.25 -0.36
C ASN A 319 -3.99 11.52 0.86
N PRO A 320 -4.80 12.60 0.86
CA PRO A 320 -5.61 12.98 2.03
C PRO A 320 -6.70 11.94 2.37
N ALA A 321 -6.98 11.00 1.46
CA ALA A 321 -7.84 9.88 1.77
C ALA A 321 -7.32 9.04 2.94
N PHE A 322 -6.02 9.06 3.21
CA PHE A 322 -5.35 8.26 4.24
C PHE A 322 -5.25 8.97 5.60
N ASP A 323 -5.65 10.24 5.69
CA ASP A 323 -5.52 11.01 6.92
C ASP A 323 -6.41 10.45 8.03
N THR A 324 -5.86 10.43 9.24
CA THR A 324 -6.50 9.88 10.44
C THR A 324 -6.67 10.90 11.55
N ALA A 325 -6.06 12.08 11.43
CA ALA A 325 -6.16 13.16 12.40
C ALA A 325 -6.19 14.54 11.71
N ASP A 326 -6.75 15.53 12.41
CA ASP A 326 -6.80 16.95 12.03
C ASP A 326 -6.18 17.79 13.15
N PHE A 327 -4.98 18.32 12.92
CA PHE A 327 -4.23 19.10 13.92
C PHE A 327 -4.43 20.61 13.79
N SER A 328 -5.56 21.04 13.26
CA SER A 328 -5.85 22.42 12.88
C SER A 328 -4.96 22.92 11.73
N ASP A 329 -5.61 23.56 10.76
CA ASP A 329 -5.02 23.84 9.44
C ASP A 329 -3.94 24.95 9.41
N THR A 330 -3.39 25.34 10.57
CA THR A 330 -2.26 26.29 10.64
C THR A 330 -0.92 25.62 10.32
N ALA A 331 -0.68 24.44 10.90
CA ALA A 331 0.40 23.47 10.66
C ALA A 331 0.27 22.41 11.78
N PRO A 332 0.41 21.10 11.51
CA PRO A 332 0.76 20.48 10.21
C PRO A 332 -0.42 20.24 9.25
N GLY A 333 -1.67 20.47 9.66
CA GLY A 333 -2.86 20.09 8.88
C GLY A 333 -3.33 18.68 9.22
N ASN A 334 -3.96 18.00 8.26
CA ASN A 334 -4.41 16.62 8.41
C ASN A 334 -3.24 15.66 8.21
N LEU A 335 -3.17 14.56 8.98
CA LEU A 335 -2.07 13.60 8.89
C LEU A 335 -2.56 12.17 9.11
N ARG A 336 -1.83 11.19 8.58
CA ARG A 336 -1.96 9.77 8.90
C ARG A 336 -1.03 9.41 10.06
N VAL A 337 -1.56 9.43 11.28
CA VAL A 337 -0.78 9.12 12.51
C VAL A 337 -1.30 7.91 13.26
N ASP A 338 -2.50 7.44 12.95
CA ASP A 338 -3.18 6.32 13.58
C ASP A 338 -3.14 5.07 12.70
N TYR A 339 -2.73 3.94 13.27
CA TYR A 339 -2.41 2.74 12.49
C TYR A 339 -3.10 1.48 13.00
N ILE A 340 -3.54 0.65 12.05
CA ILE A 340 -3.87 -0.76 12.22
C ILE A 340 -3.07 -1.54 11.17
N LEU A 341 -2.10 -2.33 11.62
CA LEU A 341 -1.11 -2.98 10.75
C LEU A 341 -1.03 -4.49 11.07
N PRO A 342 -1.88 -5.31 10.45
CA PRO A 342 -1.83 -6.77 10.56
C PRO A 342 -0.54 -7.34 10.00
N SER A 343 -0.17 -8.55 10.43
CA SER A 343 0.97 -9.28 9.90
C SER A 343 0.72 -9.77 8.46
N SER A 344 1.78 -10.00 7.68
CA SER A 344 1.71 -10.40 6.26
C SER A 344 1.04 -11.75 6.02
N ASN A 345 0.87 -12.56 7.06
CA ASN A 345 0.11 -13.82 7.05
C ASN A 345 -1.35 -13.68 7.52
N LEU A 346 -1.86 -12.44 7.69
CA LEU A 346 -3.26 -12.14 7.93
C LEU A 346 -3.84 -11.39 6.74
N THR A 347 -5.02 -11.81 6.28
CA THR A 347 -5.73 -11.16 5.17
C THR A 347 -6.57 -9.99 5.69
N ILE A 348 -6.48 -8.84 5.05
CA ILE A 348 -7.36 -7.70 5.33
C ILE A 348 -8.53 -7.77 4.35
N ASN A 349 -9.73 -7.91 4.86
CA ASN A 349 -10.96 -7.99 4.09
C ASN A 349 -11.59 -6.63 3.83
N ASP A 350 -11.41 -5.67 4.74
CA ASP A 350 -11.89 -4.30 4.60
C ASP A 350 -11.16 -3.39 5.58
N SER A 351 -11.14 -2.09 5.33
CA SER A 351 -10.54 -1.11 6.24
C SER A 351 -11.04 0.30 5.94
N ALA A 352 -11.24 1.12 6.98
CA ALA A 352 -11.60 2.52 6.79
C ALA A 352 -11.18 3.40 7.96
N VAL A 353 -11.21 4.70 7.71
CA VAL A 353 -11.18 5.74 8.73
C VAL A 353 -12.61 6.23 8.96
N TYR A 354 -13.08 6.29 10.20
CA TYR A 354 -14.37 6.89 10.51
C TYR A 354 -14.26 8.42 10.45
N TRP A 355 -14.32 8.96 9.25
CA TRP A 355 -14.36 10.40 8.99
C TRP A 355 -15.40 10.68 7.91
N PRO A 356 -16.70 10.64 8.22
CA PRO A 356 -17.72 10.78 7.20
C PRO A 356 -17.72 12.21 6.59
N VAL A 357 -18.30 12.38 5.41
CA VAL A 357 -18.46 13.71 4.79
C VAL A 357 -19.43 14.59 5.59
N ASN A 358 -19.32 15.91 5.47
CA ASN A 358 -20.11 16.89 6.24
C ASN A 358 -21.64 16.83 6.04
N THR A 359 -22.11 16.14 5.01
CA THR A 359 -23.54 15.87 4.76
C THR A 359 -24.04 14.62 5.47
N ASP A 360 -23.14 13.78 5.97
CA ASP A 360 -23.49 12.60 6.77
C ASP A 360 -23.86 13.01 8.21
N PRO A 361 -24.96 12.50 8.78
CA PRO A 361 -25.35 12.81 10.17
C PRO A 361 -24.28 12.50 11.22
N GLY A 362 -23.42 11.51 10.96
CA GLY A 362 -22.30 11.11 11.81
C GLY A 362 -21.18 12.14 11.87
N PHE A 363 -21.07 13.05 10.89
CA PHE A 363 -20.02 14.08 10.87
C PHE A 363 -20.02 14.94 12.13
N SER A 364 -21.19 15.21 12.71
CA SER A 364 -21.32 15.98 13.96
C SER A 364 -20.58 15.38 15.17
N ARG A 365 -20.07 14.13 15.07
CA ARG A 365 -19.24 13.49 16.11
C ARG A 365 -17.76 13.74 15.95
N VAL A 366 -17.29 13.92 14.72
CA VAL A 366 -15.88 14.25 14.43
C VAL A 366 -15.69 15.76 14.22
N GLY A 367 -16.66 16.43 13.59
CA GLY A 367 -16.73 17.88 13.44
C GLY A 367 -15.56 18.50 12.68
N THR A 368 -15.44 19.82 12.83
CA THR A 368 -14.28 20.61 12.45
C THR A 368 -13.72 21.31 13.68
N PHE A 369 -12.49 21.80 13.59
CA PHE A 369 -11.83 22.47 14.70
C PHE A 369 -12.66 23.66 15.25
N ASN A 370 -12.90 23.62 16.56
CA ASN A 370 -13.55 24.64 17.36
C ASN A 370 -12.85 24.77 18.72
N SER A 371 -12.10 25.85 18.90
CA SER A 371 -11.34 26.14 20.12
C SER A 371 -12.18 26.27 21.40
N SER A 372 -13.52 26.33 21.30
CA SER A 372 -14.42 26.31 22.45
C SER A 372 -14.67 24.89 23.01
N LEU A 373 -14.31 23.86 22.27
CA LEU A 373 -14.42 22.46 22.68
C LEU A 373 -13.13 22.00 23.38
N PRO A 374 -13.22 21.12 24.40
CA PRO A 374 -12.03 20.44 24.93
C PRO A 374 -11.31 19.70 23.80
N GLY A 375 -10.01 19.95 23.62
CA GLY A 375 -9.24 19.34 22.53
C GLY A 375 -9.59 19.84 21.12
N GLY A 376 -10.46 20.85 20.98
CA GLY A 376 -10.78 21.45 19.68
C GLY A 376 -11.84 20.72 18.85
N PHE A 377 -12.26 19.50 19.22
CA PHE A 377 -13.21 18.70 18.43
C PHE A 377 -14.31 18.08 19.30
N PRO A 378 -15.47 17.67 18.73
CA PRO A 378 -16.54 17.05 19.50
C PRO A 378 -16.15 15.72 20.15
N SER A 379 -15.32 14.89 19.48
CA SER A 379 -14.75 13.67 20.06
C SER A 379 -13.25 13.79 20.35
N SER A 380 -12.45 14.01 19.30
CA SER A 380 -10.99 14.08 19.32
C SER A 380 -10.53 14.68 17.99
N ASP A 381 -9.33 15.26 17.98
CA ASP A 381 -8.55 15.60 16.78
C ASP A 381 -8.18 14.37 15.95
N HIS A 382 -8.16 13.18 16.55
CA HIS A 382 -7.99 11.91 15.85
C HIS A 382 -9.33 11.28 15.40
N ARG A 383 -9.25 10.28 14.54
CA ARG A 383 -10.39 9.51 14.01
C ARG A 383 -10.22 8.04 14.36
N LEU A 384 -11.34 7.34 14.54
CA LEU A 384 -11.31 5.89 14.71
C LEU A 384 -10.87 5.22 13.39
N VAL A 385 -9.82 4.42 13.45
CA VAL A 385 -9.29 3.65 12.32
C VAL A 385 -9.57 2.18 12.56
N TRP A 386 -10.01 1.45 11.53
CA TRP A 386 -10.27 0.01 11.66
C TRP A 386 -9.86 -0.79 10.43
N ALA A 387 -9.57 -2.07 10.68
CA ALA A 387 -9.39 -3.09 9.65
C ALA A 387 -10.14 -4.36 10.06
N ASP A 388 -10.89 -4.92 9.11
CA ASP A 388 -11.51 -6.22 9.18
C ASP A 388 -10.51 -7.26 8.70
N VAL A 389 -10.06 -8.12 9.62
CA VAL A 389 -8.97 -9.05 9.40
C VAL A 389 -9.49 -10.47 9.47
N GLN A 390 -9.19 -11.26 8.44
CA GLN A 390 -9.49 -12.69 8.46
C GLN A 390 -8.47 -13.42 9.33
N VAL A 391 -8.92 -13.86 10.50
CA VAL A 391 -8.18 -14.74 11.40
C VAL A 391 -8.61 -16.17 11.14
N SER A 392 -7.95 -16.80 10.17
CA SER A 392 -8.08 -18.21 9.80
C SER A 392 -6.77 -18.96 10.11
N PRO A 393 -6.81 -20.30 10.24
CA PRO A 393 -5.60 -21.12 10.21
C PRO A 393 -4.84 -20.79 8.91
N SER A 394 -3.57 -20.38 9.02
CA SER A 394 -2.83 -19.75 7.94
C SER A 394 -2.84 -20.57 6.64
N THR A 395 -3.43 -20.04 5.56
CA THR A 395 -3.09 -20.45 4.20
C THR A 395 -1.89 -19.62 3.75
N ASN A 396 -0.76 -20.28 3.51
CA ASN A 396 0.48 -19.64 3.05
C ASN A 396 0.28 -18.79 1.78
N GLY A 397 1.24 -17.90 1.51
CA GLY A 397 1.49 -17.29 0.18
C GLY A 397 1.13 -18.26 -0.95
N ALA A 398 0.41 -17.82 -1.98
CA ALA A 398 0.28 -18.66 -3.17
C ALA A 398 1.66 -18.72 -3.81
N THR A 399 2.37 -19.85 -3.68
CA THR A 399 3.65 -20.06 -4.36
C THR A 399 3.49 -21.15 -5.40
N ILE A 400 4.20 -21.03 -6.52
CA ILE A 400 4.21 -22.02 -7.58
C ILE A 400 5.32 -23.03 -7.32
N PRO A 401 4.99 -24.27 -6.90
CA PRO A 401 6.00 -25.28 -6.62
C PRO A 401 6.58 -25.87 -7.91
N ASN A 402 5.78 -25.97 -8.97
CA ASN A 402 6.14 -26.56 -10.25
C ASN A 402 5.35 -25.90 -11.39
N ILE A 403 5.94 -25.87 -12.58
CA ILE A 403 5.31 -25.41 -13.82
C ILE A 403 5.59 -26.42 -14.93
N GLY A 404 4.66 -26.56 -15.87
CA GLY A 404 4.78 -27.46 -17.02
C GLY A 404 4.11 -26.88 -18.26
N PHE A 405 4.56 -27.32 -19.43
CA PHE A 405 4.02 -26.90 -20.72
C PHE A 405 3.02 -27.95 -21.23
N GLU A 406 1.79 -27.53 -21.50
CA GLU A 406 0.72 -28.43 -21.99
C GLU A 406 0.66 -28.49 -23.51
N GLY A 407 0.87 -27.36 -24.20
CA GLY A 407 0.86 -27.30 -25.65
C GLY A 407 0.77 -25.88 -26.20
N GLN A 408 0.82 -25.77 -27.53
CA GLN A 408 0.63 -24.53 -28.27
C GLN A 408 -0.18 -24.79 -29.54
N THR A 409 -0.81 -23.73 -30.05
CA THR A 409 -1.34 -23.66 -31.42
C THR A 409 -0.69 -22.46 -32.10
N ILE A 410 -0.39 -22.57 -33.39
CA ILE A 410 0.18 -21.46 -34.18
C ILE A 410 -0.87 -20.99 -35.19
N ILE A 411 -1.08 -19.68 -35.24
CA ILE A 411 -1.95 -19.00 -36.18
C ILE A 411 -1.10 -18.12 -37.06
N SER A 412 -1.14 -18.37 -38.38
CA SER A 412 -0.33 -17.61 -39.33
C SER A 412 -0.77 -16.15 -39.41
N THR A 413 0.19 -15.24 -39.53
CA THR A 413 -0.08 -13.82 -39.77
C THR A 413 -0.94 -13.59 -41.00
N GLY A 414 -1.92 -12.69 -40.87
CA GLY A 414 -2.91 -12.41 -41.90
C GLY A 414 -4.15 -13.32 -41.85
N PHE A 415 -4.23 -14.24 -40.89
CA PHE A 415 -5.45 -14.98 -40.61
C PHE A 415 -6.60 -14.02 -40.27
N ILE A 416 -7.77 -14.24 -40.87
CA ILE A 416 -9.01 -13.52 -40.58
C ILE A 416 -9.99 -14.54 -40.03
N PRO A 417 -10.42 -14.42 -38.75
CA PRO A 417 -11.45 -15.29 -38.20
C PRO A 417 -12.76 -15.24 -38.98
N GLU A 418 -13.51 -16.34 -39.00
CA GLU A 418 -14.79 -16.38 -39.70
C GLU A 418 -15.88 -15.57 -38.96
N GLY A 419 -16.81 -15.01 -39.73
CA GLY A 419 -18.02 -14.36 -39.20
C GLY A 419 -17.75 -13.09 -38.39
N ALA A 420 -18.45 -12.97 -37.26
CA ALA A 420 -18.39 -11.79 -36.38
C ALA A 420 -17.01 -11.60 -35.74
N ALA A 421 -16.19 -12.66 -35.65
CA ALA A 421 -14.87 -12.60 -35.03
C ALA A 421 -13.80 -11.94 -35.90
N GLY A 422 -14.01 -11.84 -37.21
CA GLY A 422 -13.06 -11.23 -38.16
C GLY A 422 -13.65 -10.04 -38.90
N THR A 423 -14.73 -9.43 -38.40
CA THR A 423 -15.44 -8.36 -39.10
C THR A 423 -15.81 -7.21 -38.17
N ILE A 424 -15.44 -5.98 -38.53
CA ILE A 424 -15.91 -4.74 -37.89
C ILE A 424 -16.51 -3.84 -38.96
N ASN A 425 -17.77 -3.42 -38.81
CA ASN A 425 -18.49 -2.57 -39.78
C ASN A 425 -18.37 -3.09 -41.23
N ASP A 426 -18.66 -4.39 -41.43
CA ASP A 426 -18.56 -5.12 -42.70
C ASP A 426 -17.17 -5.17 -43.35
N LYS A 427 -16.11 -4.74 -42.64
CA LYS A 427 -14.72 -4.85 -43.10
C LYS A 427 -14.04 -6.03 -42.42
N GLN A 428 -13.31 -6.81 -43.20
CA GLN A 428 -12.48 -7.89 -42.67
C GLN A 428 -11.31 -7.33 -41.89
N ILE A 429 -11.06 -7.90 -40.71
CA ILE A 429 -10.04 -7.48 -39.78
C ILE A 429 -9.06 -8.66 -39.57
N PRO A 430 -7.78 -8.50 -39.94
CA PRO A 430 -6.78 -9.53 -39.67
C PRO A 430 -6.52 -9.65 -38.17
N LEU A 431 -6.44 -10.89 -37.70
CA LEU A 431 -5.93 -11.21 -36.37
C LEU A 431 -4.42 -10.93 -36.32
N GLY A 432 -3.99 -10.32 -35.23
CA GLY A 432 -2.60 -10.01 -34.95
C GLY A 432 -2.51 -9.03 -33.79
N GLY A 433 -1.29 -8.71 -33.37
CA GLY A 433 -1.08 -7.70 -32.34
C GLY A 433 -1.41 -8.14 -30.92
N LEU A 434 -1.47 -9.45 -30.61
CA LEU A 434 -2.02 -9.89 -29.31
C LEU A 434 -1.03 -9.64 -28.17
N SER A 435 -1.15 -8.48 -27.52
CA SER A 435 -0.25 -8.00 -26.47
C SER A 435 -0.72 -8.35 -25.05
N GLY A 436 -2.02 -8.54 -24.82
CA GLY A 436 -2.57 -8.87 -23.50
C GLY A 436 -3.73 -9.85 -23.58
N VAL A 437 -3.96 -10.63 -22.51
CA VAL A 437 -5.08 -11.57 -22.42
C VAL A 437 -5.67 -11.63 -21.01
N THR A 438 -6.98 -11.84 -20.90
CA THR A 438 -7.67 -12.07 -19.62
C THR A 438 -8.74 -13.16 -19.74
N TYR A 439 -9.09 -13.79 -18.62
CA TYR A 439 -9.97 -14.97 -18.58
C TYR A 439 -11.27 -14.71 -17.81
N ASP A 440 -12.38 -14.97 -18.49
CA ASP A 440 -13.72 -14.99 -17.95
C ASP A 440 -14.06 -16.41 -17.50
N ALA A 441 -13.74 -16.71 -16.25
CA ALA A 441 -14.00 -18.04 -15.66
C ALA A 441 -15.50 -18.36 -15.57
N VAL A 442 -16.37 -17.36 -15.52
CA VAL A 442 -17.83 -17.55 -15.43
C VAL A 442 -18.38 -18.09 -16.76
N ASN A 443 -17.90 -17.53 -17.88
CA ASN A 443 -18.37 -17.91 -19.22
C ASN A 443 -17.40 -18.81 -19.99
N ASN A 444 -16.29 -19.22 -19.34
CA ASN A 444 -15.20 -20.02 -19.90
C ASN A 444 -14.70 -19.52 -21.27
N ARG A 445 -14.29 -18.26 -21.31
CA ARG A 445 -13.78 -17.60 -22.52
C ARG A 445 -12.68 -16.61 -22.17
N TYR A 446 -11.97 -16.15 -23.19
CA TYR A 446 -10.85 -15.25 -23.05
C TYR A 446 -11.09 -13.98 -23.87
N TYR A 447 -10.46 -12.90 -23.43
CA TYR A 447 -10.38 -11.65 -24.16
C TYR A 447 -8.91 -11.31 -24.41
N ALA A 448 -8.52 -11.04 -25.64
CA ALA A 448 -7.17 -10.58 -25.98
C ALA A 448 -7.21 -9.23 -26.67
N ILE A 449 -6.44 -8.27 -26.17
CA ILE A 449 -6.31 -6.94 -26.75
C ILE A 449 -5.30 -6.96 -27.91
N SER A 450 -5.55 -6.11 -28.91
CA SER A 450 -4.62 -5.88 -30.01
C SER A 450 -3.88 -4.56 -29.81
N ASP A 451 -2.54 -4.61 -29.88
CA ASP A 451 -1.61 -3.46 -29.88
C ASP A 451 -1.73 -2.57 -31.13
N ASP A 452 -2.50 -3.01 -32.13
CA ASP A 452 -2.69 -2.25 -33.36
C ASP A 452 -3.15 -0.84 -33.05
N ARG A 453 -2.29 0.13 -33.38
CA ARG A 453 -2.49 1.58 -33.22
C ARG A 453 -3.52 2.14 -34.20
N SER A 454 -4.61 1.41 -34.40
CA SER A 454 -5.62 1.62 -35.44
C SER A 454 -5.07 1.65 -36.88
N GLN A 455 -4.00 0.90 -37.18
CA GLN A 455 -3.35 0.87 -38.51
C GLN A 455 -3.90 -0.23 -39.41
N PHE A 456 -4.18 -1.41 -38.86
CA PHE A 456 -4.68 -2.59 -39.60
C PHE A 456 -6.19 -2.83 -39.40
N GLY A 457 -6.83 -2.04 -38.56
CA GLY A 457 -8.26 -1.99 -38.29
C GLY A 457 -8.53 -0.98 -37.17
N PRO A 458 -9.77 -0.74 -36.75
CA PRO A 458 -10.01 -0.01 -35.50
C PRO A 458 -9.36 -0.72 -34.30
N ALA A 459 -8.85 0.03 -33.32
CA ALA A 459 -8.39 -0.52 -32.04
C ALA A 459 -9.47 -1.41 -31.41
N ARG A 460 -9.09 -2.58 -30.88
CA ARG A 460 -10.02 -3.69 -30.65
C ARG A 460 -9.47 -4.74 -29.70
N PHE A 461 -10.38 -5.49 -29.06
CA PHE A 461 -10.06 -6.77 -28.43
C PHE A 461 -10.89 -7.91 -29.06
N TYR A 462 -10.32 -9.10 -29.06
CA TYR A 462 -10.95 -10.33 -29.55
C TYR A 462 -11.52 -11.14 -28.39
N THR A 463 -12.62 -11.84 -28.64
CA THR A 463 -13.14 -12.89 -27.74
C THR A 463 -12.85 -14.26 -28.35
N PHE A 464 -12.32 -15.18 -27.55
CA PHE A 464 -12.07 -16.54 -28.02
C PHE A 464 -12.29 -17.60 -26.93
N THR A 465 -12.42 -18.84 -27.37
CA THR A 465 -12.50 -20.02 -26.51
C THR A 465 -11.41 -21.01 -26.89
N THR A 466 -10.85 -21.69 -25.90
CA THR A 466 -9.90 -22.78 -26.09
C THR A 466 -9.99 -23.75 -24.91
N ASN A 467 -9.54 -24.99 -25.13
CA ASN A 467 -9.32 -25.97 -24.06
C ASN A 467 -7.80 -26.16 -23.89
N PRO A 468 -7.19 -25.67 -22.80
CA PRO A 468 -5.76 -25.79 -22.56
C PRO A 468 -5.25 -27.25 -22.59
N ASN A 469 -6.03 -28.25 -22.18
CA ASN A 469 -5.62 -29.66 -22.20
C ASN A 469 -5.44 -30.21 -23.62
N THR A 470 -6.12 -29.62 -24.60
CA THR A 470 -6.14 -30.12 -25.98
C THR A 470 -5.73 -29.07 -26.99
N ILE A 471 -5.17 -27.92 -26.56
CA ILE A 471 -4.94 -26.75 -27.42
C ILE A 471 -4.14 -27.08 -28.69
N ALA A 472 -3.18 -28.01 -28.60
CA ALA A 472 -2.38 -28.47 -29.73
C ALA A 472 -3.18 -29.23 -30.80
N THR A 473 -4.39 -29.70 -30.48
CA THR A 473 -5.27 -30.48 -31.37
C THR A 473 -6.60 -29.78 -31.66
N SER A 474 -7.20 -29.12 -30.67
CA SER A 474 -8.46 -28.40 -30.81
C SER A 474 -8.28 -26.97 -31.32
N GLY A 475 -7.06 -26.43 -31.22
CA GLY A 475 -6.77 -25.04 -31.59
C GLY A 475 -7.52 -24.03 -30.73
N VAL A 476 -7.69 -22.83 -31.29
CA VAL A 476 -8.40 -21.69 -30.69
C VAL A 476 -9.56 -21.31 -31.60
N THR A 477 -10.73 -21.01 -31.01
CA THR A 477 -11.90 -20.51 -31.76
C THR A 477 -12.20 -19.08 -31.34
N PHE A 478 -11.99 -18.13 -32.26
CA PHE A 478 -12.40 -16.75 -32.07
C PHE A 478 -13.89 -16.60 -32.35
N THR A 479 -14.61 -15.95 -31.44
CA THR A 479 -16.08 -15.84 -31.48
C THR A 479 -16.57 -14.42 -31.70
N ASN A 480 -15.77 -13.40 -31.37
CA ASN A 480 -16.13 -12.00 -31.56
C ASN A 480 -14.89 -11.10 -31.68
N VAL A 481 -15.07 -9.91 -32.27
CA VAL A 481 -14.13 -8.80 -32.19
C VAL A 481 -14.89 -7.52 -31.81
N THR A 482 -14.39 -6.80 -30.81
CA THR A 482 -15.04 -5.62 -30.26
C THR A 482 -14.13 -4.40 -30.45
N PRO A 483 -14.51 -3.42 -31.28
CA PRO A 483 -13.76 -2.16 -31.36
C PRO A 483 -13.90 -1.38 -30.05
N ILE A 484 -12.81 -0.75 -29.59
CA ILE A 484 -12.86 0.20 -28.48
C ILE A 484 -13.08 1.63 -29.00
N THR A 485 -13.85 2.42 -28.25
CA THR A 485 -14.22 3.79 -28.62
C THR A 485 -14.04 4.76 -27.48
N ASP A 486 -13.93 6.05 -27.81
CA ASP A 486 -13.99 7.13 -26.83
C ASP A 486 -15.36 7.18 -26.11
N ALA A 487 -15.49 8.09 -25.14
CA ALA A 487 -16.72 8.25 -24.35
C ALA A 487 -17.94 8.67 -25.20
N ASN A 488 -17.73 9.21 -26.40
CA ASN A 488 -18.77 9.61 -27.34
C ASN A 488 -19.13 8.51 -28.35
N GLY A 489 -18.45 7.36 -28.30
CA GLY A 489 -18.64 6.25 -29.24
C GLY A 489 -17.85 6.38 -30.55
N ASN A 490 -16.87 7.29 -30.63
CA ASN A 490 -16.03 7.43 -31.82
C ASN A 490 -14.85 6.43 -31.78
N LEU A 491 -14.55 5.85 -32.94
CA LEU A 491 -13.33 5.06 -33.13
C LEU A 491 -12.08 5.91 -32.95
N TYR A 492 -11.05 5.35 -32.33
CA TYR A 492 -9.76 6.02 -32.19
C TYR A 492 -9.06 6.18 -33.55
N PRO A 493 -8.54 7.39 -33.87
CA PRO A 493 -7.73 7.61 -35.07
C PRO A 493 -6.49 6.71 -35.14
N GLN A 494 -6.00 6.51 -36.35
CA GLN A 494 -4.71 5.87 -36.59
C GLN A 494 -3.59 6.60 -35.83
N LEU A 495 -2.72 5.85 -35.15
CA LEU A 495 -1.59 6.32 -34.34
C LEU A 495 -2.03 7.28 -33.21
N SER A 496 -3.16 7.01 -32.55
CA SER A 496 -3.62 7.82 -31.41
C SER A 496 -3.60 7.11 -30.06
N LEU A 497 -3.32 5.81 -30.07
CA LEU A 497 -3.22 4.91 -28.95
C LEU A 497 -2.37 3.71 -29.34
N ASP A 498 -1.97 2.94 -28.34
CA ASP A 498 -1.07 1.78 -28.39
C ASP A 498 -1.46 0.83 -27.26
N PRO A 499 -2.50 -0.01 -27.45
CA PRO A 499 -3.12 -0.77 -26.35
C PRO A 499 -2.37 -2.06 -26.02
N GLU A 500 -1.99 -2.29 -24.75
CA GLU A 500 -1.15 -3.44 -24.39
C GLU A 500 -1.82 -4.46 -23.47
N GLY A 501 -2.15 -4.04 -22.26
CA GLY A 501 -2.70 -4.94 -21.25
C GLY A 501 -4.23 -4.92 -21.23
N ILE A 502 -4.84 -6.03 -20.81
CA ILE A 502 -6.30 -6.14 -20.63
C ILE A 502 -6.64 -6.91 -19.34
N ALA A 503 -7.54 -6.38 -18.52
CA ALA A 503 -7.96 -7.02 -17.28
C ALA A 503 -9.48 -6.95 -17.08
N LEU A 504 -10.11 -8.12 -16.89
CA LEU A 504 -11.55 -8.25 -16.70
C LEU A 504 -11.99 -7.87 -15.28
N THR A 505 -13.09 -7.11 -15.19
CA THR A 505 -13.75 -6.81 -13.91
C THR A 505 -14.93 -7.75 -13.66
N ASN A 506 -15.42 -7.79 -12.42
CA ASN A 506 -16.68 -8.44 -12.07
C ASN A 506 -17.95 -7.62 -12.41
N LYS A 507 -17.83 -6.54 -13.19
CA LYS A 507 -18.94 -5.61 -13.54
C LYS A 507 -19.27 -5.59 -15.03
N ASP A 508 -18.92 -6.65 -15.77
CA ASP A 508 -19.04 -6.69 -17.24
C ASP A 508 -18.29 -5.55 -17.94
N THR A 509 -17.11 -5.19 -17.42
CA THR A 509 -16.19 -4.20 -17.98
C THR A 509 -14.77 -4.76 -18.05
N VAL A 510 -13.92 -4.14 -18.85
CA VAL A 510 -12.48 -4.44 -18.92
C VAL A 510 -11.68 -3.16 -18.75
N PHE A 511 -10.58 -3.24 -18.01
CA PHE A 511 -9.52 -2.24 -18.09
C PHE A 511 -8.58 -2.58 -19.25
N ILE A 512 -8.12 -1.54 -19.93
CA ILE A 512 -7.09 -1.63 -20.97
C ILE A 512 -6.02 -0.56 -20.67
N SER A 513 -4.75 -0.97 -20.69
CA SER A 513 -3.61 -0.04 -20.64
C SER A 513 -3.22 0.38 -22.05
N SER A 514 -2.65 1.57 -22.18
CA SER A 514 -1.98 1.98 -23.39
C SER A 514 -0.71 2.74 -23.09
N GLU A 515 0.31 2.51 -23.90
CA GLU A 515 1.57 3.23 -23.87
C GLU A 515 1.44 4.70 -24.28
N GLY A 516 0.43 5.03 -25.10
CA GLY A 516 0.34 6.30 -25.80
C GLY A 516 1.29 6.33 -27.00
N GLU A 517 1.88 7.48 -27.28
CA GLU A 517 2.90 7.61 -28.33
C GLU A 517 3.85 8.73 -27.92
N ALA A 518 5.14 8.44 -27.76
CA ALA A 518 6.15 9.42 -27.36
C ALA A 518 7.17 9.59 -28.49
N ASN A 519 6.70 10.04 -29.65
CA ASN A 519 7.51 10.22 -30.86
C ASN A 519 7.62 11.70 -31.27
N PRO A 520 8.44 12.51 -30.55
CA PRO A 520 8.65 13.92 -30.88
C PRO A 520 9.11 14.12 -32.33
N SER A 521 9.97 13.24 -32.84
CA SER A 521 10.48 13.34 -34.21
C SER A 521 9.41 13.27 -35.29
N ALA A 522 8.27 12.64 -34.99
CA ALA A 522 7.12 12.59 -35.88
C ALA A 522 5.99 13.56 -35.48
N GLY A 523 6.23 14.42 -34.47
CA GLY A 523 5.27 15.39 -33.95
C GLY A 523 4.08 14.76 -33.23
N ARG A 524 4.22 13.53 -32.73
CA ARG A 524 3.15 12.78 -32.06
C ARG A 524 3.53 12.51 -30.62
N VAL A 525 2.79 13.13 -29.71
CA VAL A 525 2.91 12.92 -28.27
C VAL A 525 1.52 12.74 -27.69
N THR A 526 1.19 11.51 -27.31
CA THR A 526 -0.02 11.15 -26.58
C THR A 526 0.38 10.45 -25.29
N ASN A 527 -0.31 10.80 -24.21
CA ASN A 527 -0.01 10.24 -22.88
C ASN A 527 -0.44 8.77 -22.79
N PRO A 528 0.26 7.96 -21.97
CA PRO A 528 -0.23 6.64 -21.60
C PRO A 528 -1.55 6.75 -20.84
N PHE A 529 -2.34 5.68 -20.83
CA PHE A 529 -3.57 5.61 -20.05
C PHE A 529 -3.83 4.22 -19.45
N VAL A 530 -4.69 4.18 -18.44
CA VAL A 530 -5.39 2.98 -17.99
C VAL A 530 -6.88 3.30 -17.95
N ASN A 531 -7.65 2.71 -18.85
CA ASN A 531 -9.05 3.08 -19.10
C ASN A 531 -9.99 1.88 -18.91
N GLU A 532 -11.17 2.13 -18.35
CA GLU A 532 -12.23 1.13 -18.22
C GLU A 532 -13.20 1.25 -19.39
N TYR A 533 -13.47 0.14 -20.06
CA TYR A 533 -14.37 0.04 -21.20
C TYR A 533 -15.49 -0.95 -20.91
N SER A 534 -16.67 -0.68 -21.49
CA SER A 534 -17.77 -1.64 -21.54
C SER A 534 -17.34 -2.89 -22.29
N LEU A 535 -17.49 -4.07 -21.67
CA LEU A 535 -17.16 -5.34 -22.31
C LEU A 535 -18.07 -5.65 -23.50
N THR A 536 -19.29 -5.12 -23.49
CA THR A 536 -20.30 -5.38 -24.52
C THR A 536 -20.16 -4.45 -25.72
N THR A 537 -19.87 -3.16 -25.48
CA THR A 537 -19.90 -2.13 -26.53
C THR A 537 -18.51 -1.61 -26.91
N GLY A 538 -17.49 -1.87 -26.08
CA GLY A 538 -16.16 -1.28 -26.24
C GLY A 538 -16.09 0.21 -25.93
N GLN A 539 -17.17 0.82 -25.41
CA GLN A 539 -17.20 2.25 -25.12
C GLN A 539 -16.48 2.58 -23.81
N LEU A 540 -15.64 3.62 -23.83
CA LEU A 540 -14.97 4.16 -22.65
C LEU A 540 -15.99 4.57 -21.57
N ILE A 541 -15.78 4.09 -20.36
CA ILE A 541 -16.58 4.39 -19.16
C ILE A 541 -15.86 5.43 -18.29
N ARG A 542 -14.59 5.19 -17.98
CA ARG A 542 -13.76 6.10 -17.17
C ARG A 542 -12.26 5.87 -17.40
N SER A 543 -11.46 6.80 -16.92
CA SER A 543 -10.00 6.74 -16.92
C SER A 543 -9.46 6.75 -15.49
N LEU A 544 -8.47 5.92 -15.20
CA LEU A 544 -7.68 6.04 -13.96
C LEU A 544 -6.62 7.13 -14.15
N PRO A 545 -6.34 7.94 -13.12
CA PRO A 545 -5.33 8.98 -13.21
C PRO A 545 -3.93 8.36 -13.36
N VAL A 546 -3.13 8.90 -14.27
CA VAL A 546 -1.73 8.51 -14.44
C VAL A 546 -0.85 9.53 -13.72
N PRO A 547 0.05 9.11 -12.79
CA PRO A 547 0.90 10.05 -12.08
C PRO A 547 1.76 10.87 -13.06
N GLN A 548 1.94 12.17 -12.77
CA GLN A 548 2.57 13.13 -13.69
C GLN A 548 3.97 12.69 -14.17
N LYS A 549 4.73 11.97 -13.33
CA LYS A 549 6.08 11.47 -13.64
C LYS A 549 6.12 10.48 -14.82
N PHE A 550 5.01 9.85 -15.15
CA PHE A 550 4.88 8.93 -16.29
C PHE A 550 4.57 9.68 -17.59
N LEU A 551 4.05 10.91 -17.54
CA LEU A 551 3.66 11.64 -18.74
C LEU A 551 4.92 12.12 -19.51
N PRO A 552 5.00 11.88 -20.84
CA PRO A 552 6.10 12.39 -21.65
C PRO A 552 6.23 13.92 -21.56
N VAL A 553 7.42 14.40 -21.20
CA VAL A 553 7.74 15.84 -21.21
C VAL A 553 8.70 16.11 -22.35
N VAL A 554 8.27 16.93 -23.30
CA VAL A 554 9.06 17.31 -24.47
C VAL A 554 9.42 18.79 -24.38
N GLN A 555 10.71 19.07 -24.48
CA GLN A 555 11.24 20.42 -24.52
C GLN A 555 11.38 20.88 -25.97
N ASP A 556 10.63 21.95 -26.31
CA ASP A 556 10.79 22.70 -27.56
C ASP A 556 12.20 23.31 -27.59
N THR A 557 13.11 22.65 -28.29
CA THR A 557 14.54 22.99 -28.30
C THR A 557 14.89 23.88 -29.50
N ASN A 558 14.05 23.86 -30.54
CA ASN A 558 14.23 24.69 -31.72
C ASN A 558 13.44 26.02 -31.65
N GLY A 559 12.57 26.18 -30.65
CA GLY A 559 11.83 27.41 -30.33
C GLY A 559 10.68 27.72 -31.29
N ASN A 560 10.13 26.72 -31.98
CA ASN A 560 9.13 26.93 -33.03
C ASN A 560 7.67 26.79 -32.52
N GLY A 561 7.47 26.44 -31.24
CA GLY A 561 6.18 26.31 -30.59
C GLY A 561 5.38 25.07 -30.98
N ARG A 562 6.02 24.04 -31.56
CA ARG A 562 5.42 22.76 -31.96
C ARG A 562 6.35 21.62 -31.58
N VAL A 563 5.77 20.47 -31.26
CA VAL A 563 6.56 19.25 -31.07
C VAL A 563 7.01 18.71 -32.43
N ASP A 564 8.31 18.61 -32.66
CA ASP A 564 8.89 17.99 -33.85
C ASP A 564 10.31 17.42 -33.66
N ALA A 565 10.98 17.07 -34.77
CA ALA A 565 12.32 16.48 -34.79
C ALA A 565 13.44 17.36 -34.22
N GLY A 566 13.21 18.65 -34.01
CA GLY A 566 14.16 19.51 -33.30
C GLY A 566 14.09 19.40 -31.79
N ASP A 567 13.12 18.66 -31.23
CA ASP A 567 12.83 18.65 -29.81
C ASP A 567 13.35 17.43 -29.07
N THR A 568 13.51 17.59 -27.77
CA THR A 568 14.07 16.56 -26.90
C THR A 568 13.08 16.18 -25.81
N GLN A 569 12.78 14.89 -25.69
CA GLN A 569 12.06 14.39 -24.52
C GLN A 569 13.00 14.34 -23.31
N THR A 570 12.54 14.86 -22.18
CA THR A 570 13.35 15.02 -20.95
C THR A 570 12.83 14.21 -19.77
N ALA A 571 11.57 13.79 -19.76
CA ALA A 571 10.96 12.98 -18.72
C ALA A 571 9.80 12.12 -19.25
N GLY A 572 9.31 11.21 -18.41
CA GLY A 572 8.15 10.37 -18.68
C GLY A 572 8.47 9.01 -19.29
N VAL A 573 7.42 8.31 -19.73
CA VAL A 573 7.53 7.03 -20.43
C VAL A 573 8.25 7.18 -21.76
N ARG A 574 8.88 6.09 -22.19
CA ARG A 574 9.56 5.99 -23.49
C ARG A 574 8.58 5.42 -24.51
N ASN A 575 8.73 5.78 -25.77
CA ASN A 575 7.88 5.22 -26.83
C ASN A 575 8.13 3.72 -26.97
N ASN A 576 7.05 2.93 -26.96
CA ASN A 576 7.09 1.47 -27.14
C ASN A 576 7.91 0.74 -26.07
N LEU A 577 7.81 1.23 -24.82
CA LEU A 577 8.55 0.85 -23.63
C LEU A 577 7.79 1.25 -22.33
N ALA A 578 6.47 1.45 -22.40
CA ALA A 578 5.60 2.08 -21.40
C ALA A 578 4.62 1.06 -20.77
N PHE A 579 3.34 1.39 -20.60
CA PHE A 579 2.37 0.55 -19.86
C PHE A 579 1.95 -0.72 -20.61
N GLU A 580 2.79 -1.75 -20.56
CA GLU A 580 2.57 -3.08 -21.16
C GLU A 580 1.57 -3.91 -20.37
N SER A 581 1.84 -4.07 -19.07
CA SER A 581 1.18 -5.06 -18.24
C SER A 581 -0.13 -4.59 -17.63
N LEU A 582 -1.09 -5.50 -17.44
CA LEU A 582 -2.32 -5.18 -16.71
C LEU A 582 -2.97 -6.39 -16.05
N THR A 583 -3.11 -6.37 -14.72
CA THR A 583 -3.83 -7.42 -13.97
C THR A 583 -4.67 -6.84 -12.84
N ILE A 584 -5.75 -7.55 -12.49
CA ILE A 584 -6.58 -7.24 -11.31
C ILE A 584 -6.45 -8.36 -10.29
N THR A 585 -6.40 -8.03 -9.01
CA THR A 585 -6.35 -9.02 -7.93
C THR A 585 -7.63 -9.87 -7.87
N PRO A 586 -7.57 -11.12 -7.38
CA PRO A 586 -8.76 -11.98 -7.28
C PRO A 586 -9.95 -11.37 -6.51
N ASP A 587 -9.68 -10.54 -5.51
CA ASP A 587 -10.69 -9.80 -4.74
C ASP A 587 -11.23 -8.55 -5.44
N GLN A 588 -10.76 -8.23 -6.64
CA GLN A 588 -11.21 -7.12 -7.50
C GLN A 588 -10.97 -5.73 -6.92
N LYS A 589 -10.05 -5.61 -5.97
CA LYS A 589 -9.78 -4.35 -5.28
C LYS A 589 -8.56 -3.61 -5.79
N PHE A 590 -7.56 -4.32 -6.30
CA PHE A 590 -6.36 -3.70 -6.82
C PHE A 590 -6.14 -4.05 -8.28
N LEU A 591 -5.65 -3.06 -9.02
CA LEU A 591 -5.16 -3.21 -10.38
C LEU A 591 -3.68 -2.88 -10.40
N TYR A 592 -2.90 -3.69 -11.09
CA TYR A 592 -1.47 -3.46 -11.29
C TYR A 592 -1.20 -3.24 -12.78
N THR A 593 -0.38 -2.24 -13.06
CA THR A 593 0.26 -2.04 -14.38
C THR A 593 1.73 -1.72 -14.15
N ALA A 594 2.55 -1.76 -15.20
CA ALA A 594 3.96 -1.48 -15.09
C ALA A 594 4.55 -0.97 -16.40
N THR A 595 5.65 -0.21 -16.28
CA THR A 595 6.42 0.19 -17.46
C THR A 595 7.28 -0.96 -18.00
N GLU A 596 7.39 -1.13 -19.31
CA GLU A 596 8.29 -2.13 -19.91
C GLU A 596 9.74 -1.86 -19.48
N ASN A 597 10.13 -0.59 -19.53
CA ASN A 597 11.47 -0.11 -19.19
C ASN A 597 11.45 1.10 -18.25
N ALA A 598 12.65 1.55 -17.82
CA ALA A 598 12.79 2.74 -17.00
C ALA A 598 12.26 4.01 -17.68
N LEU A 599 11.59 4.86 -16.89
CA LEU A 599 11.30 6.24 -17.27
C LEU A 599 12.58 6.99 -17.63
N PHE A 600 12.47 8.07 -18.41
CA PHE A 600 13.62 8.88 -18.80
C PHE A 600 14.49 9.32 -17.61
N GLN A 601 13.83 9.72 -16.52
CA GLN A 601 14.48 10.20 -15.31
C GLN A 601 14.91 9.11 -14.32
N ASP A 602 14.68 7.83 -14.60
CA ASP A 602 14.97 6.72 -13.68
C ASP A 602 16.18 5.87 -14.08
N GLY A 603 16.56 5.91 -15.36
CA GLY A 603 17.69 5.11 -15.86
C GLY A 603 17.71 4.90 -17.36
N ALA A 604 18.69 4.11 -17.79
CA ALA A 604 18.81 3.63 -19.16
C ALA A 604 17.84 2.47 -19.43
N VAL A 605 17.51 2.26 -20.71
CA VAL A 605 16.86 1.03 -21.19
C VAL A 605 17.77 -0.19 -21.01
N ALA A 606 17.19 -1.38 -21.03
CA ALA A 606 17.95 -2.62 -20.91
C ALA A 606 19.02 -2.73 -22.02
N THR A 607 20.15 -3.35 -21.67
CA THR A 607 21.28 -3.63 -22.55
C THR A 607 21.72 -5.08 -22.37
N THR A 608 22.67 -5.57 -23.17
CA THR A 608 23.24 -6.92 -23.02
C THR A 608 24.04 -7.14 -21.73
N THR A 609 24.29 -6.08 -20.95
CA THR A 609 25.08 -6.16 -19.70
C THR A 609 24.30 -5.73 -18.47
N ASN A 610 23.25 -4.92 -18.63
CA ASN A 610 22.45 -4.39 -17.53
C ASN A 610 20.97 -4.47 -17.91
N GLY A 611 20.12 -4.87 -16.96
CA GLY A 611 18.69 -4.66 -17.08
C GLY A 611 18.29 -3.20 -16.87
N THR A 612 17.00 -2.96 -16.65
CA THR A 612 16.44 -1.63 -16.45
C THR A 612 15.52 -1.57 -15.22
N ARG A 613 15.19 -0.35 -14.79
CA ARG A 613 14.40 -0.04 -13.58
C ARG A 613 12.95 0.30 -13.96
N SER A 614 12.14 -0.70 -14.19
CA SER A 614 10.71 -0.55 -14.43
C SER A 614 9.97 -0.18 -13.15
N ARG A 615 8.83 0.51 -13.29
CA ARG A 615 7.93 0.82 -12.17
C ARG A 615 6.63 0.05 -12.29
N ILE A 616 6.25 -0.67 -11.25
CA ILE A 616 4.91 -1.23 -11.09
C ILE A 616 4.05 -0.21 -10.34
N ILE A 617 2.88 0.12 -10.85
CA ILE A 617 1.88 0.98 -10.20
C ILE A 617 0.76 0.11 -9.66
N GLN A 618 0.37 0.33 -8.41
CA GLN A 618 -0.82 -0.26 -7.80
C GLN A 618 -1.93 0.79 -7.72
N TYR A 619 -3.07 0.50 -8.36
CA TYR A 619 -4.31 1.24 -8.24
C TYR A 619 -5.25 0.57 -7.25
N ASN A 620 -5.88 1.36 -6.38
CA ASN A 620 -7.05 0.92 -5.62
C ASN A 620 -8.30 1.19 -6.45
N LEU A 621 -9.01 0.13 -6.83
CA LEU A 621 -10.20 0.21 -7.67
C LEU A 621 -11.44 0.71 -6.91
N VAL A 622 -11.41 0.74 -5.57
CA VAL A 622 -12.45 1.34 -4.74
C VAL A 622 -12.38 2.86 -4.83
N THR A 623 -11.20 3.45 -4.62
CA THR A 623 -10.98 4.91 -4.68
C THR A 623 -10.73 5.41 -6.10
N GLY A 624 -10.28 4.53 -6.99
CA GLY A 624 -9.84 4.86 -8.35
C GLY A 624 -8.48 5.56 -8.41
N GLN A 625 -7.70 5.58 -7.32
CA GLN A 625 -6.42 6.29 -7.23
C GLN A 625 -5.22 5.33 -7.24
N PRO A 626 -4.06 5.74 -7.78
CA PRO A 626 -2.80 5.06 -7.53
C PRO A 626 -2.42 5.22 -6.06
N GLU A 627 -2.07 4.13 -5.39
CA GLU A 627 -1.74 4.13 -3.96
C GLU A 627 -0.28 3.80 -3.67
N LYS A 628 0.36 2.99 -4.53
CA LYS A 628 1.76 2.57 -4.36
C LYS A 628 2.47 2.42 -5.70
N GLU A 629 3.78 2.60 -5.67
CA GLU A 629 4.65 2.24 -6.79
C GLU A 629 5.81 1.36 -6.28
N TYR A 630 6.22 0.38 -7.07
CA TYR A 630 7.30 -0.56 -6.73
C TYR A 630 8.38 -0.59 -7.79
N LEU A 631 9.64 -0.71 -7.36
CA LEU A 631 10.78 -0.89 -8.26
C LEU A 631 10.87 -2.35 -8.73
N TYR A 632 10.78 -2.56 -10.04
CA TYR A 632 11.05 -3.83 -10.71
C TYR A 632 12.34 -3.74 -11.53
N ASN A 633 13.28 -4.66 -11.30
CA ASN A 633 14.51 -4.74 -12.11
C ASN A 633 14.39 -5.89 -13.12
N THR A 634 14.38 -5.54 -14.41
CA THR A 634 14.41 -6.53 -15.48
C THR A 634 15.78 -7.20 -15.58
N ASP A 635 15.85 -8.34 -16.25
CA ASP A 635 17.12 -8.91 -16.68
C ASP A 635 17.78 -8.06 -17.79
N ALA A 636 19.06 -8.31 -18.04
CA ALA A 636 19.72 -7.81 -19.25
C ALA A 636 19.12 -8.45 -20.51
N VAL A 637 19.34 -7.81 -21.66
CA VAL A 637 19.05 -8.36 -22.99
C VAL A 637 19.74 -9.72 -23.14
N ALA A 638 18.97 -10.76 -23.49
CA ALA A 638 19.40 -12.15 -23.38
C ALA A 638 20.51 -12.52 -24.38
N ALA A 639 20.47 -11.95 -25.58
CA ALA A 639 21.46 -12.18 -26.63
C ALA A 639 21.80 -10.86 -27.35
N PRO A 640 23.03 -10.67 -27.86
CA PRO A 640 23.34 -9.51 -28.69
C PRO A 640 22.65 -9.60 -30.05
N SER A 641 22.33 -8.45 -30.64
CA SER A 641 21.87 -8.36 -32.02
C SER A 641 23.00 -8.61 -33.03
N ASN A 642 22.62 -9.02 -34.25
CA ASN A 642 23.53 -9.22 -35.38
C ASN A 642 22.96 -8.55 -36.65
N PRO A 643 23.57 -7.46 -37.15
CA PRO A 643 24.78 -6.81 -36.64
C PRO A 643 24.56 -6.18 -35.25
N THR A 644 25.65 -5.94 -34.49
CA THR A 644 25.59 -5.45 -33.10
C THR A 644 24.97 -4.06 -32.93
N THR A 645 24.78 -3.32 -34.03
CA THR A 645 24.10 -2.02 -34.06
C THR A 645 22.60 -2.15 -34.31
N ALA A 646 22.09 -3.35 -34.58
CA ALA A 646 20.67 -3.57 -34.80
C ALA A 646 19.88 -3.59 -33.49
N PHE A 647 18.57 -3.45 -33.60
CA PHE A 647 17.65 -3.32 -32.46
C PHE A 647 17.70 -4.55 -31.54
N ASN A 648 17.70 -4.27 -30.24
CA ASN A 648 17.50 -5.24 -29.17
C ASN A 648 16.82 -4.59 -27.97
N THR A 649 16.12 -5.39 -27.17
CA THR A 649 15.40 -4.94 -25.96
C THR A 649 15.22 -6.10 -24.97
N ASN A 650 14.95 -5.76 -23.71
CA ASN A 650 14.34 -6.64 -22.72
C ASN A 650 13.42 -5.81 -21.83
N GLY A 651 12.29 -6.39 -21.46
CA GLY A 651 11.19 -5.65 -20.88
C GLY A 651 10.30 -6.49 -19.99
N LEU A 652 9.64 -5.84 -19.03
CA LEU A 652 8.50 -6.41 -18.30
C LEU A 652 7.24 -6.22 -19.15
N VAL A 653 6.76 -7.30 -19.78
CA VAL A 653 5.69 -7.21 -20.78
C VAL A 653 4.31 -7.54 -20.20
N ASP A 654 4.19 -8.42 -19.19
CA ASP A 654 2.90 -8.62 -18.53
C ASP A 654 3.01 -9.09 -17.08
N LEU A 655 1.91 -8.93 -16.34
CA LEU A 655 1.75 -9.29 -14.94
C LEU A 655 0.48 -10.12 -14.76
N LEU A 656 0.49 -11.08 -13.86
CA LEU A 656 -0.72 -11.83 -13.46
C LEU A 656 -0.77 -11.99 -11.95
N ALA A 657 -1.80 -11.43 -11.30
CA ALA A 657 -1.99 -11.51 -9.86
C ALA A 657 -2.38 -12.93 -9.43
N LEU A 658 -1.54 -13.59 -8.63
CA LEU A 658 -1.79 -14.93 -8.11
C LEU A 658 -2.69 -14.92 -6.88
N ASP A 659 -2.56 -13.87 -6.06
CA ASP A 659 -3.39 -13.64 -4.90
C ASP A 659 -3.63 -12.13 -4.67
N SER A 660 -4.47 -11.81 -3.68
CA SER A 660 -4.72 -10.43 -3.25
C SER A 660 -3.71 -9.94 -2.21
N ARG A 661 -2.62 -10.70 -2.00
CA ARG A 661 -1.56 -10.28 -1.10
C ARG A 661 -0.42 -9.59 -1.81
N GLY A 662 -0.36 -9.57 -3.15
CA GLY A 662 0.76 -8.97 -3.88
C GLY A 662 1.82 -9.99 -4.30
N THR A 663 1.44 -11.26 -4.43
CA THR A 663 2.21 -12.23 -5.22
C THR A 663 1.70 -12.23 -6.66
N LEU A 664 2.60 -11.99 -7.61
CA LEU A 664 2.29 -11.93 -9.04
C LEU A 664 3.20 -12.85 -9.84
N LEU A 665 2.78 -13.20 -11.05
CA LEU A 665 3.69 -13.60 -12.11
C LEU A 665 4.12 -12.36 -12.88
N ALA A 666 5.38 -12.34 -13.30
CA ALA A 666 5.95 -11.33 -14.19
C ALA A 666 6.54 -12.02 -15.41
N LEU A 667 6.11 -11.58 -16.59
CA LEU A 667 6.59 -12.05 -17.87
C LEU A 667 7.63 -11.06 -18.39
N GLU A 668 8.86 -11.53 -18.62
CA GLU A 668 9.88 -10.76 -19.31
C GLU A 668 10.11 -11.32 -20.70
N ARG A 669 10.26 -10.41 -21.66
CA ARG A 669 10.55 -10.74 -23.05
C ARG A 669 11.75 -9.93 -23.54
N SER A 670 12.77 -10.65 -23.98
CA SER A 670 13.92 -10.08 -24.68
C SER A 670 13.83 -10.38 -26.17
N PHE A 671 14.17 -9.42 -27.02
CA PHE A 671 14.31 -9.60 -28.46
C PHE A 671 15.64 -9.04 -28.95
N SER A 672 16.26 -9.74 -29.90
CA SER A 672 17.45 -9.27 -30.61
C SER A 672 17.40 -9.59 -32.10
N THR A 673 17.52 -8.54 -32.92
CA THR A 673 17.57 -8.68 -34.38
C THR A 673 18.72 -9.59 -34.80
N GLY A 674 18.44 -10.62 -35.60
CA GLY A 674 19.46 -11.53 -36.13
C GLY A 674 20.02 -12.53 -35.11
N ALA A 675 19.48 -12.58 -33.89
CA ALA A 675 19.72 -13.69 -32.97
C ALA A 675 19.08 -15.00 -33.49
N PRO A 676 19.57 -16.18 -33.09
CA PRO A 676 19.02 -17.46 -33.55
C PRO A 676 17.53 -17.66 -33.20
N GLY A 677 16.85 -18.53 -33.95
CA GLY A 677 15.43 -18.83 -33.73
C GLY A 677 14.54 -17.67 -34.16
N THR A 678 13.57 -17.32 -33.31
CA THR A 678 12.71 -16.14 -33.46
C THR A 678 13.40 -14.86 -33.01
N GLY A 679 14.59 -14.96 -32.39
CA GLY A 679 15.28 -13.84 -31.75
C GLY A 679 14.71 -13.44 -30.39
N ASN A 680 13.64 -14.11 -29.95
CA ASN A 680 12.99 -13.92 -28.66
C ASN A 680 13.57 -14.87 -27.59
N THR A 681 13.72 -14.36 -26.36
CA THR A 681 13.92 -15.15 -25.14
C THR A 681 12.90 -14.69 -24.11
N ILE A 682 12.03 -15.60 -23.67
CA ILE A 682 10.94 -15.31 -22.75
C ILE A 682 11.21 -15.99 -21.41
N LYS A 683 10.97 -15.26 -20.32
CA LYS A 683 11.14 -15.76 -18.96
C LYS A 683 9.93 -15.43 -18.11
N LEU A 684 9.47 -16.41 -17.35
CA LEU A 684 8.41 -16.25 -16.36
C LEU A 684 8.99 -16.24 -14.95
N TYR A 685 8.63 -15.23 -14.19
CA TYR A 685 9.02 -15.04 -12.82
C TYR A 685 7.82 -15.08 -11.88
N GLU A 686 8.04 -15.57 -10.67
CA GLU A 686 7.20 -15.24 -9.52
C GLU A 686 7.80 -14.02 -8.82
N ILE A 687 6.98 -13.03 -8.52
CA ILE A 687 7.39 -11.85 -7.75
C ILE A 687 6.52 -11.66 -6.51
N THR A 688 7.11 -11.07 -5.47
CA THR A 688 6.40 -10.60 -4.29
C THR A 688 6.63 -9.11 -4.09
N LEU A 689 5.54 -8.38 -3.89
CA LEU A 689 5.55 -6.95 -3.53
C LEU A 689 5.78 -6.74 -2.02
N GLN A 690 5.70 -7.80 -1.20
CA GLN A 690 5.84 -7.69 0.25
C GLN A 690 7.28 -7.33 0.61
N GLY A 691 7.45 -6.27 1.40
CA GLY A 691 8.76 -5.78 1.81
C GLY A 691 9.50 -4.94 0.76
N ALA A 692 8.93 -4.79 -0.45
CA ALA A 692 9.42 -3.82 -1.42
C ALA A 692 9.10 -2.41 -0.93
N SER A 693 10.02 -1.48 -1.17
CA SER A 693 9.83 -0.06 -0.82
C SER A 693 8.74 0.54 -1.70
N ASP A 694 7.83 1.32 -1.11
CA ASP A 694 6.97 2.22 -1.88
C ASP A 694 7.80 3.40 -2.41
N ILE A 695 7.82 3.56 -3.73
CA ILE A 695 8.53 4.62 -4.44
C ILE A 695 7.58 5.63 -5.08
N SER A 696 6.29 5.62 -4.70
CA SER A 696 5.23 6.46 -5.23
C SER A 696 5.50 7.96 -5.12
N THR A 697 6.24 8.39 -4.11
CA THR A 697 6.60 9.80 -3.89
C THR A 697 7.91 10.22 -4.57
N LEU A 698 8.63 9.27 -5.21
CA LEU A 698 9.90 9.54 -5.87
C LEU A 698 9.67 9.81 -7.36
N ASP A 699 9.86 11.06 -7.79
CA ASP A 699 9.70 11.46 -9.20
C ASP A 699 10.83 10.96 -10.10
N SER A 700 12.03 10.77 -9.55
CA SER A 700 13.23 10.32 -10.26
C SER A 700 14.12 9.49 -9.36
N LEU A 701 14.48 8.28 -9.80
CA LEU A 701 15.45 7.43 -9.12
C LEU A 701 16.90 7.91 -9.33
N ASN A 702 17.20 8.58 -10.46
CA ASN A 702 18.55 9.10 -10.73
C ASN A 702 18.90 10.35 -9.92
N ASN A 703 17.91 11.05 -9.36
CA ASN A 703 18.14 12.18 -8.46
C ASN A 703 18.52 11.76 -7.03
N LEU A 704 18.44 10.47 -6.71
CA LEU A 704 18.85 9.95 -5.41
C LEU A 704 20.37 9.84 -5.30
N SER A 705 20.89 10.04 -4.09
CA SER A 705 22.27 9.63 -3.79
C SER A 705 22.40 8.11 -3.89
N SER A 706 23.61 7.61 -4.11
CA SER A 706 23.89 6.17 -4.18
C SER A 706 23.37 5.41 -2.96
N ASP A 707 23.50 5.98 -1.75
CA ASP A 707 23.04 5.36 -0.51
C ASP A 707 21.51 5.28 -0.44
N LYS A 708 20.80 6.35 -0.84
CA LYS A 708 19.32 6.36 -0.87
C LYS A 708 18.78 5.38 -1.92
N LEU A 709 19.42 5.31 -3.07
CA LEU A 709 19.05 4.36 -4.13
C LEU A 709 19.31 2.91 -3.70
N ALA A 710 20.41 2.65 -2.98
CA ALA A 710 20.71 1.33 -2.43
C ALA A 710 19.77 0.91 -1.28
N ALA A 711 19.16 1.87 -0.59
CA ALA A 711 18.18 1.61 0.46
C ALA A 711 16.80 1.21 -0.09
N ILE A 712 16.50 1.50 -1.37
CA ILE A 712 15.26 1.06 -2.02
C ILE A 712 15.32 -0.46 -2.19
N ARG A 713 14.34 -1.15 -1.61
CA ARG A 713 14.16 -2.59 -1.77
C ARG A 713 13.30 -2.82 -3.02
N PRO A 714 13.85 -3.34 -4.14
CA PRO A 714 13.04 -3.73 -5.28
C PRO A 714 12.15 -4.93 -4.91
N VAL A 715 11.18 -5.23 -5.77
CA VAL A 715 10.39 -6.46 -5.64
C VAL A 715 11.31 -7.69 -5.65
N GLU A 716 11.01 -8.69 -4.83
CA GLU A 716 11.76 -9.94 -4.87
C GLU A 716 11.28 -10.77 -6.07
N LYS A 717 12.22 -11.35 -6.81
CA LYS A 717 11.97 -12.05 -8.07
C LYS A 717 12.60 -13.45 -8.05
N ARG A 718 11.81 -14.47 -8.42
CA ARG A 718 12.25 -15.87 -8.56
C ARG A 718 11.92 -16.39 -9.95
N LEU A 719 12.92 -16.84 -10.70
CA LEU A 719 12.71 -17.46 -12.02
C LEU A 719 11.93 -18.78 -11.85
N LEU A 720 10.83 -18.91 -12.58
CA LEU A 720 10.04 -20.14 -12.65
C LEU A 720 10.37 -20.94 -13.90
N LEU A 721 10.45 -20.27 -15.05
CA LEU A 721 10.67 -20.91 -16.34
C LEU A 721 11.39 -19.95 -17.29
N ASN A 722 12.50 -20.42 -17.87
CA ASN A 722 12.98 -19.89 -19.13
C ASN A 722 12.37 -20.76 -20.25
N PHE A 723 11.61 -20.16 -21.16
CA PHE A 723 10.89 -20.94 -22.15
C PHE A 723 11.81 -21.63 -23.17
N ASP A 724 13.05 -21.17 -23.33
CA ASP A 724 14.06 -21.85 -24.16
C ASP A 724 14.35 -23.28 -23.67
N ASP A 725 14.17 -23.55 -22.37
CA ASP A 725 14.37 -24.87 -21.78
C ASP A 725 13.33 -25.91 -22.25
N LEU A 726 12.18 -25.44 -22.78
CA LEU A 726 11.16 -26.31 -23.37
C LEU A 726 11.60 -26.93 -24.70
N LYS A 727 12.59 -26.33 -25.39
CA LYS A 727 13.14 -26.81 -26.67
C LYS A 727 12.08 -27.09 -27.73
N LEU A 728 11.08 -26.20 -27.83
CA LEU A 728 9.99 -26.31 -28.78
C LEU A 728 10.55 -26.19 -30.21
N SER A 729 10.13 -27.08 -31.11
CA SER A 729 10.71 -27.17 -32.46
C SER A 729 10.50 -25.93 -33.32
N THR A 730 9.46 -25.15 -33.03
CA THR A 730 9.14 -23.89 -33.71
C THR A 730 9.70 -22.66 -32.98
N GLY A 731 10.24 -22.83 -31.76
CA GLY A 731 10.42 -21.72 -30.82
C GLY A 731 9.10 -21.10 -30.37
N LEU A 732 9.21 -20.00 -29.62
CA LEU A 732 8.13 -19.07 -29.28
C LEU A 732 8.42 -17.72 -29.90
N ASP A 733 7.38 -17.02 -30.35
CA ASP A 733 7.51 -15.67 -30.90
C ASP A 733 7.31 -14.59 -29.82
N ASN A 734 6.82 -13.40 -30.17
CA ASN A 734 6.66 -12.24 -29.28
C ASN A 734 5.60 -12.49 -28.17
N ILE A 735 5.86 -13.40 -27.22
CA ILE A 735 4.93 -13.68 -26.11
C ILE A 735 4.89 -12.48 -25.18
N GLU A 736 3.72 -11.83 -25.12
CA GLU A 736 3.53 -10.57 -24.41
C GLU A 736 2.37 -10.59 -23.43
N GLY A 737 1.38 -11.48 -23.58
CA GLY A 737 0.27 -11.56 -22.62
C GLY A 737 0.19 -12.89 -21.87
N LEU A 738 -0.26 -12.88 -20.61
CA LEU A 738 -0.62 -14.09 -19.86
C LEU A 738 -1.88 -13.94 -18.99
N ALA A 739 -2.68 -15.01 -18.93
CA ALA A 739 -3.85 -15.11 -18.05
C ALA A 739 -3.96 -16.48 -17.42
N PHE A 740 -4.71 -16.59 -16.32
CA PHE A 740 -5.24 -17.89 -15.92
C PHE A 740 -6.12 -18.48 -17.03
N GLY A 741 -6.22 -19.81 -17.06
CA GLY A 741 -7.27 -20.49 -17.80
C GLY A 741 -8.12 -21.39 -16.92
N GLU A 742 -8.84 -22.31 -17.53
CA GLU A 742 -9.61 -23.31 -16.79
C GLU A 742 -8.70 -24.21 -15.93
N LYS A 743 -9.21 -24.70 -14.81
CA LYS A 743 -8.50 -25.75 -14.06
C LYS A 743 -8.47 -27.02 -14.90
N LEU A 744 -7.29 -27.63 -15.01
CA LEU A 744 -7.09 -28.90 -15.69
C LEU A 744 -7.83 -30.02 -14.94
N ALA A 745 -8.07 -31.13 -15.63
CA ALA A 745 -8.84 -32.26 -15.07
C ALA A 745 -8.20 -32.88 -13.82
N ASP A 746 -6.89 -32.72 -13.63
CA ASP A 746 -6.13 -33.17 -12.47
C ASP A 746 -6.08 -32.13 -11.32
N GLY A 747 -6.77 -31.00 -11.47
CA GLY A 747 -6.85 -29.93 -10.49
C GLY A 747 -5.74 -28.87 -10.58
N ARG A 748 -4.74 -29.05 -11.47
CA ARG A 748 -3.74 -28.00 -11.74
C ARG A 748 -4.39 -26.76 -12.34
N GLN A 749 -3.84 -25.60 -12.04
CA GLN A 749 -4.26 -24.33 -12.63
C GLN A 749 -3.53 -24.12 -13.96
N SER A 750 -4.26 -23.90 -15.06
CA SER A 750 -3.63 -23.55 -16.34
C SER A 750 -3.32 -22.06 -16.42
N ILE A 751 -2.31 -21.73 -17.23
CA ILE A 751 -1.97 -20.36 -17.64
C ILE A 751 -1.94 -20.36 -19.17
N VAL A 752 -2.63 -19.41 -19.79
CA VAL A 752 -2.68 -19.19 -21.23
C VAL A 752 -1.79 -18.00 -21.55
N LEU A 753 -0.96 -18.13 -22.58
CA LEU A 753 -0.09 -17.06 -23.08
C LEU A 753 -0.50 -16.71 -24.51
N VAL A 754 -0.33 -15.46 -24.92
CA VAL A 754 -0.57 -14.98 -26.29
C VAL A 754 0.70 -14.38 -26.89
N SER A 755 0.87 -14.58 -28.19
CA SER A 755 1.97 -14.02 -28.96
C SER A 755 1.49 -12.89 -29.85
N ASP A 756 2.15 -11.75 -29.74
CA ASP A 756 2.08 -10.72 -30.76
C ASP A 756 2.88 -11.17 -32.01
N ASN A 757 2.34 -10.84 -33.17
CA ASN A 757 2.98 -11.12 -34.46
C ASN A 757 3.40 -9.83 -35.19
N ASN A 758 3.27 -8.65 -34.57
CA ASN A 758 3.50 -7.31 -35.13
C ASN A 758 2.86 -7.10 -36.52
N PHE A 759 1.84 -7.88 -36.90
CA PHE A 759 1.33 -8.01 -38.27
C PHE A 759 2.44 -8.28 -39.32
N SER A 760 3.55 -8.89 -38.91
CA SER A 760 4.73 -9.17 -39.70
C SER A 760 4.69 -10.57 -40.33
N PRO A 761 5.05 -10.72 -41.62
CA PRO A 761 5.10 -12.03 -42.28
C PRO A 761 6.23 -12.93 -41.75
N THR A 762 7.15 -12.41 -40.94
CA THR A 762 8.25 -13.19 -40.33
C THR A 762 7.94 -13.64 -38.91
N GLN A 763 6.77 -13.28 -38.39
CA GLN A 763 6.32 -13.63 -37.04
C GLN A 763 4.99 -14.39 -37.10
N PHE A 764 4.56 -14.94 -35.97
CA PHE A 764 3.30 -15.68 -35.83
C PHE A 764 2.64 -15.46 -34.47
N THR A 765 1.32 -15.75 -34.41
CA THR A 765 0.53 -15.73 -33.17
C THR A 765 0.37 -17.13 -32.59
#